data_AF-A0A540W6L7-F1
#
_entry.id   AF-A0A540W6L7-F1
#
_cell.length_a   1.000
_cell.length_b   1.000
_cell.length_c   1.000
_cell.angle_alpha   90.00
_cell.angle_beta   90.00
_cell.angle_gamma   90.00
#
_symmetry.space_group_name_H-M   'P 1'
#
loop_
_entity.id
_entity.type
_entity.pdbx_description
1 polymer ?
#
loop_
_entity_poly.entity_id
_entity_poly.type
_entity_poly.pdbx_seq_one_letter_code
_entity_poly.pdbx_strand_id
1 'polypeptide(L)'
;MRPSLVLSRAARALAAGEYAQAVGLHRQLDTMRPGLSPQFLPARAAARGFLAARAGDWAASADWYAFVLDAHVEGLLPEPPAERRCRVQGCRRGRGSEPMLRCGQCHRLCCSEHGAARPGGPQRCDDCLWTALSNLTVAAVALDSPQTALPALTAWCEQGGWEDAGLLRDVLTGDPGAAAQLPAESRELGRVVLLRQAAGASDRHDLLERLSQLGQVDGRLAGPARELQARAAQQATRRGDPAAADEAWRRAWAAAPSDLALVHAAGLAALAAATAESDPDRCAAAARRAIGCLAVTVNGGAYWKALAETTGRPLTAEEQDEVRTAFDEQLRLRLRALDARLARPAHQGLELAWTVETEAVRLLMELVVEAVGPPLPTGSGSALLGGPMFLTLSQPIAAEPPGSRPGGLAAVLALLRERLSWPPGREPQHSHPVTFLRLVEVASPDGPFLQLLAEKRFQEAIEIAEDELDATPADRRGDLRRGELRHLLGRALLGRAKERLDEQDWQAAFEDYERAADQGAELNPHQADLEQAAYQWGKELRRGDRSSWQSYAAVLNRALRLLPSRGLAENLEEALRRLPADYKLPPVQRPERARVSRPHAEPVPEAAAPKAARPRTEQLSPYLVLDVPPSADGSAVQAAYLRELKAAGRDAARKKQVAAARSALSSPQRRRLADLLVPLPGLAADGGSLEELGARCSRLAEQQAAALRPLPPALAQLIPLAP
;
A
#
# COMPACT_ATOMS: atom_id res chain seq x y z
N MET A 1 36.10 60.62 -4.37
CA MET A 1 35.12 59.86 -3.55
C MET A 1 35.79 58.54 -3.15
N ARG A 2 35.70 58.06 -1.89
CA ARG A 2 36.38 56.81 -1.50
C ARG A 2 35.64 55.60 -2.14
N PRO A 3 36.34 54.64 -2.79
CA PRO A 3 35.70 53.47 -3.42
C PRO A 3 34.80 52.66 -2.48
N SER A 4 35.18 52.54 -1.21
CA SER A 4 34.40 51.86 -0.17
C SER A 4 33.03 52.50 0.09
N LEU A 5 32.94 53.83 0.04
CA LEU A 5 31.67 54.57 0.20
C LEU A 5 30.74 54.35 -0.99
N VAL A 6 31.29 54.29 -2.21
CA VAL A 6 30.50 54.07 -3.42
C VAL A 6 29.96 52.64 -3.45
N LEU A 7 30.79 51.65 -3.08
CA LEU A 7 30.38 50.25 -2.96
C LEU A 7 29.29 50.05 -1.89
N SER A 8 29.43 50.69 -0.72
CA SER A 8 28.41 50.66 0.34
C SER A 8 27.08 51.28 -0.10
N ARG A 9 27.11 52.35 -0.91
CA ARG A 9 25.90 52.95 -1.49
C ARG A 9 25.28 52.04 -2.55
N ALA A 10 26.09 51.39 -3.38
CA ALA A 10 25.62 50.46 -4.39
C ALA A 10 24.95 49.22 -3.77
N ALA A 11 25.54 48.66 -2.71
CA ALA A 11 24.95 47.54 -1.96
C ALA A 11 23.62 47.91 -1.29
N ARG A 12 23.50 49.14 -0.76
CA ARG A 12 22.23 49.65 -0.21
C ARG A 12 21.17 49.84 -1.28
N ALA A 13 21.52 50.42 -2.42
CA ALA A 13 20.62 50.57 -3.56
C ALA A 13 20.14 49.20 -4.08
N LEU A 14 21.04 48.21 -4.17
CA LEU A 14 20.68 46.82 -4.51
C LEU A 14 19.68 46.22 -3.52
N ALA A 15 19.92 46.41 -2.22
CA ALA A 15 19.04 45.90 -1.16
C ALA A 15 17.67 46.61 -1.13
N ALA A 16 17.62 47.90 -1.47
CA ALA A 16 16.39 48.70 -1.57
C ALA A 16 15.62 48.47 -2.88
N GLY A 17 16.17 47.71 -3.83
CA GLY A 17 15.58 47.52 -5.15
C GLY A 17 15.78 48.68 -6.12
N GLU A 18 16.66 49.63 -5.81
CA GLU A 18 17.01 50.80 -6.62
C GLU A 18 18.05 50.44 -7.69
N TYR A 19 17.71 49.52 -8.60
CA TYR A 19 18.68 48.88 -9.51
C TYR A 19 19.39 49.85 -10.47
N ALA A 20 18.68 50.87 -10.98
CA ALA A 20 19.29 51.87 -11.85
C ALA A 20 20.40 52.65 -11.13
N GLN A 21 20.16 52.99 -9.86
CA GLN A 21 21.14 53.65 -9.00
C GLN A 21 22.30 52.72 -8.66
N ALA A 22 22.02 51.45 -8.34
CA ALA A 22 23.06 50.45 -8.14
C ALA A 22 23.97 50.30 -9.37
N VAL A 23 23.40 50.17 -10.57
CA VAL A 23 24.15 50.08 -11.84
C VAL A 23 24.98 51.34 -12.07
N GLY A 24 24.41 52.53 -11.83
CA GLY A 24 25.13 53.80 -11.96
C GLY A 24 26.35 53.88 -11.02
N LEU A 25 26.17 53.48 -9.76
CA LEU A 25 27.24 53.44 -8.77
C LEU A 25 28.30 52.37 -9.09
N HIS A 26 27.92 51.22 -9.66
CA HIS A 26 28.85 50.20 -10.12
C HIS A 26 29.65 50.63 -11.36
N ARG A 27 29.04 51.34 -12.31
CA ARG A 27 29.76 51.94 -13.44
C ARG A 27 30.76 53.00 -12.96
N GLN A 28 30.38 53.80 -11.97
CA GLN A 28 31.28 54.77 -11.35
C GLN A 28 32.49 54.08 -10.68
N LEU A 29 32.30 52.89 -10.09
CA LEU A 29 33.39 52.06 -9.57
C LEU A 29 34.32 51.53 -10.66
N ASP A 30 33.81 51.21 -11.86
CA ASP A 30 34.64 50.72 -12.97
C ASP A 30 35.59 51.81 -13.51
N THR A 31 35.15 53.07 -13.51
CA THR A 31 35.92 54.21 -14.01
C THR A 31 36.96 54.74 -13.01
N MET A 32 36.89 54.30 -11.76
CA MET A 32 37.87 54.61 -10.73
C MET A 32 39.06 53.62 -10.80
N ARG A 33 40.13 53.94 -11.57
CA ARG A 33 41.40 53.17 -11.55
C ARG A 33 42.65 54.01 -11.21
N PRO A 34 43.68 53.39 -10.59
CA PRO A 34 43.68 52.10 -9.88
C PRO A 34 43.47 52.35 -8.38
N GLY A 35 42.39 51.82 -7.77
CA GLY A 35 42.14 52.11 -6.34
C GLY A 35 41.13 51.24 -5.60
N LEU A 36 40.58 50.19 -6.21
CA LEU A 36 39.83 49.18 -5.45
C LEU A 36 40.84 48.21 -4.86
N SER A 37 41.07 48.31 -3.55
CA SER A 37 41.85 47.33 -2.82
C SER A 37 41.27 45.92 -3.07
N PRO A 38 42.10 44.87 -3.21
CA PRO A 38 41.66 43.49 -3.45
C PRO A 38 40.50 43.03 -2.55
N GLN A 39 40.44 43.51 -1.31
CA GLN A 39 39.38 43.25 -0.34
C GLN A 39 37.95 43.62 -0.79
N PHE A 40 37.79 44.48 -1.81
CA PHE A 40 36.49 44.92 -2.33
C PHE A 40 36.05 44.20 -3.61
N LEU A 41 36.94 43.39 -4.21
CA LEU A 41 36.64 42.68 -5.45
C LEU A 41 35.48 41.68 -5.31
N PRO A 42 35.35 40.91 -4.21
CA PRO A 42 34.25 39.95 -4.09
C PRO A 42 32.88 40.60 -3.91
N ALA A 43 32.80 41.70 -3.17
CA ALA A 43 31.58 42.49 -3.04
C ALA A 43 31.12 43.08 -4.40
N ARG A 44 32.07 43.58 -5.21
CA ARG A 44 31.78 44.06 -6.56
C ARG A 44 31.34 42.93 -7.49
N ALA A 45 32.01 41.80 -7.44
CA ALA A 45 31.67 40.63 -8.24
C ALA A 45 30.29 40.07 -7.87
N ALA A 46 29.96 39.97 -6.58
CA ALA A 46 28.65 39.50 -6.14
C ALA A 46 27.50 40.40 -6.62
N ALA A 47 27.70 41.70 -6.60
CA ALA A 47 26.76 42.66 -7.16
C ALA A 47 26.60 42.52 -8.68
N ARG A 48 27.69 42.26 -9.41
CA ARG A 48 27.66 41.97 -10.85
C ARG A 48 26.93 40.66 -11.14
N GLY A 49 27.19 39.62 -10.36
CA GLY A 49 26.49 38.33 -10.45
C GLY A 49 24.99 38.49 -10.22
N PHE A 50 24.60 39.29 -9.22
CA PHE A 50 23.19 39.58 -8.92
C PHE A 50 22.50 40.37 -10.05
N LEU A 51 23.16 41.40 -10.58
CA LEU A 51 22.64 42.19 -11.70
C LEU A 51 22.53 41.36 -12.99
N ALA A 52 23.49 40.46 -13.24
CA ALA A 52 23.47 39.53 -14.37
C ALA A 52 22.31 38.53 -14.25
N ALA A 53 22.10 37.92 -13.06
CA ALA A 53 20.95 37.06 -12.78
C ALA A 53 19.63 37.79 -13.03
N ARG A 54 19.53 39.06 -12.60
CA ARG A 54 18.37 39.92 -12.85
C ARG A 54 18.13 40.23 -14.32
N ALA A 55 19.18 40.41 -15.09
CA ALA A 55 19.11 40.63 -16.53
C ALA A 55 18.82 39.34 -17.31
N GLY A 56 18.83 38.17 -16.66
CA GLY A 56 18.75 36.87 -17.31
C GLY A 56 20.04 36.46 -18.02
N ASP A 57 21.16 37.16 -17.78
CA ASP A 57 22.49 36.80 -18.26
C ASP A 57 23.11 35.79 -17.29
N TRP A 58 22.66 34.54 -17.40
CA TRP A 58 23.05 33.46 -16.49
C TRP A 58 24.52 33.04 -16.65
N ALA A 59 25.09 33.17 -17.84
CA ALA A 59 26.52 32.91 -18.07
C ALA A 59 27.38 33.88 -17.27
N ALA A 60 27.14 35.19 -17.42
CA ALA A 60 27.87 36.18 -16.62
C ALA A 60 27.56 36.03 -15.12
N SER A 61 26.31 35.71 -14.75
CA SER A 61 25.95 35.48 -13.35
C SER A 61 26.76 34.34 -12.73
N ALA A 62 26.86 33.21 -13.44
CA ALA A 62 27.65 32.07 -13.02
C ALA A 62 29.13 32.42 -12.84
N ASP A 63 29.76 33.07 -13.83
CA ASP A 63 31.17 33.47 -13.77
C ASP A 63 31.45 34.35 -12.55
N TRP A 64 30.58 35.36 -12.32
CA TRP A 64 30.72 36.25 -11.19
C TRP A 64 30.51 35.54 -9.85
N TYR A 65 29.53 34.63 -9.75
CA TYR A 65 29.27 33.92 -8.50
C TYR A 65 30.29 32.81 -8.22
N ALA A 66 30.84 32.14 -9.23
CA ALA A 66 31.95 31.22 -9.09
C ALA A 66 33.20 31.95 -8.56
N PHE A 67 33.58 33.06 -9.20
CA PHE A 67 34.66 33.92 -8.69
C PHE A 67 34.40 34.36 -7.25
N VAL A 68 33.16 34.75 -6.94
CA VAL A 68 32.77 35.15 -5.59
C VAL A 68 32.92 33.98 -4.64
N LEU A 69 32.44 32.78 -4.93
CA LEU A 69 32.53 31.65 -4.00
C LEU A 69 33.98 31.18 -3.75
N ASP A 70 34.85 31.32 -4.75
CA ASP A 70 36.27 31.00 -4.64
C ASP A 70 37.07 32.12 -3.96
N ALA A 71 36.62 33.37 -4.06
CA ALA A 71 37.37 34.51 -3.55
C ALA A 71 37.46 34.52 -2.02
N HIS A 72 38.70 34.46 -1.54
CA HIS A 72 39.06 34.66 -0.15
C HIS A 72 39.30 36.15 0.13
N VAL A 73 38.63 36.69 1.16
CA VAL A 73 38.82 38.10 1.58
C VAL A 73 39.57 38.09 2.89
N GLU A 74 40.85 38.46 2.84
CA GLU A 74 41.64 38.80 4.02
C GLU A 74 41.47 40.29 4.32
N GLY A 75 41.25 40.61 5.60
CA GLY A 75 41.21 41.98 6.09
C GLY A 75 39.88 42.37 6.70
N LEU A 76 39.92 42.67 8.00
CA LEU A 76 38.85 43.39 8.66
C LEU A 76 38.84 44.82 8.11
N LEU A 77 37.71 45.23 7.52
CA LEU A 77 37.48 46.65 7.31
C LEU A 77 37.54 47.36 8.68
N PRO A 78 38.03 48.62 8.75
CA PRO A 78 38.09 49.34 10.01
C PRO A 78 36.73 49.31 10.71
N GLU A 79 36.75 48.99 12.01
CA GLU A 79 35.54 48.83 12.82
C GLU A 79 34.67 50.09 12.72
N PRO A 80 33.43 50.00 12.21
CA PRO A 80 32.47 51.06 12.44
C PRO A 80 32.11 51.13 13.94
N PRO A 81 31.59 52.26 14.44
CA PRO A 81 31.10 52.34 15.81
C PRO A 81 30.12 51.20 16.11
N ALA A 82 30.32 50.53 17.24
CA ALA A 82 29.78 49.22 17.55
C ALA A 82 28.25 49.20 17.69
N GLU A 83 27.54 48.63 16.71
CA GLU A 83 26.27 47.96 17.01
C GLU A 83 26.60 46.68 17.80
N ARG A 84 26.21 46.61 19.07
CA ARG A 84 26.60 45.53 20.00
C ARG A 84 25.70 44.29 19.93
N ARG A 85 24.77 44.19 18.98
CA ARG A 85 23.73 43.14 18.96
C ARG A 85 23.53 42.53 17.57
N CYS A 86 23.59 41.20 17.51
CA CYS A 86 23.17 40.45 16.33
C CYS A 86 21.68 40.72 16.04
N ARG A 87 21.35 41.02 14.78
CA ARG A 87 19.98 41.34 14.34
C ARG A 87 19.11 40.09 14.09
N VAL A 88 19.70 38.89 14.15
CA VAL A 88 18.95 37.63 14.06
C VAL A 88 18.23 37.37 15.39
N GLN A 89 16.90 37.34 15.36
CA GLN A 89 16.07 37.05 16.54
C GLN A 89 16.48 35.69 17.14
N GLY A 90 16.72 35.66 18.45
CA GLY A 90 17.06 34.42 19.16
C GLY A 90 18.55 34.04 19.18
N CYS A 91 19.43 34.80 18.51
CA CYS A 91 20.88 34.57 18.56
C CYS A 91 21.42 34.66 20.00
N ARG A 92 21.93 33.53 20.53
CA ARG A 92 22.44 33.44 21.91
C ARG A 92 23.69 34.29 22.12
N ARG A 93 24.53 34.46 21.08
CA ARG A 93 25.72 35.33 21.08
C ARG A 93 25.42 36.82 20.93
N GLY A 94 24.17 37.19 20.60
CA GLY A 94 23.72 38.58 20.48
C GLY A 94 23.57 39.36 21.80
N ARG A 95 23.88 38.75 22.96
CA ARG A 95 23.71 39.34 24.31
C ARG A 95 24.96 40.03 24.88
N GLY A 96 26.03 40.22 24.10
CA GLY A 96 26.90 41.39 24.30
C GLY A 96 28.36 41.19 24.76
N SER A 97 29.11 40.25 24.18
CA SER A 97 30.57 40.18 24.44
C SER A 97 31.45 39.86 23.23
N GLU A 98 30.93 39.33 22.12
CA GLU A 98 31.74 39.07 20.91
C GLU A 98 31.70 40.24 19.91
N PRO A 99 32.85 40.60 19.29
CA PRO A 99 32.88 41.62 18.25
C PRO A 99 32.11 41.15 17.00
N MET A 100 31.16 41.96 16.54
CA MET A 100 30.52 41.74 15.25
C MET A 100 31.48 42.15 14.13
N LEU A 101 31.68 41.26 13.15
CA LEU A 101 32.56 41.53 12.01
C LEU A 101 31.72 41.91 10.79
N ARG A 102 32.30 42.67 9.86
CA ARG A 102 31.64 42.99 8.59
C ARG A 102 31.81 41.84 7.61
N CYS A 103 30.70 41.38 7.02
CA CYS A 103 30.70 40.44 5.90
C CYS A 103 31.57 40.97 4.74
N GLY A 104 32.44 40.14 4.17
CA GLY A 104 33.33 40.51 3.07
C GLY A 104 32.62 40.80 1.74
N GLN A 105 31.32 40.44 1.61
CA GLN A 105 30.53 40.59 0.39
C GLN A 105 29.50 41.74 0.47
N CYS A 106 28.72 41.83 1.55
CA CYS A 106 27.71 42.88 1.72
C CYS A 106 28.09 43.95 2.76
N HIS A 107 29.19 43.75 3.48
CA HIS A 107 29.67 44.62 4.55
C HIS A 107 28.70 44.85 5.72
N ARG A 108 27.60 44.09 5.79
CA ARG A 108 26.72 44.05 6.97
C ARG A 108 27.45 43.40 8.14
N LEU A 109 27.09 43.81 9.35
CA LEU A 109 27.62 43.20 10.56
C LEU A 109 26.99 41.80 10.73
N CYS A 110 27.82 40.79 10.95
CA CYS A 110 27.44 39.41 11.24
C CYS A 110 28.22 38.90 12.46
N CYS A 111 27.61 38.04 13.26
CA CYS A 111 28.31 37.35 14.35
C CYS A 111 28.93 36.04 13.84
N SER A 112 29.82 35.47 14.65
CA SER A 112 30.51 34.22 14.39
C SER A 112 29.58 33.01 14.17
N GLU A 113 28.33 33.05 14.66
CA GLU A 113 27.31 32.00 14.45
C GLU A 113 26.54 32.11 13.13
N HIS A 114 26.46 33.30 12.53
CA HIS A 114 25.62 33.56 11.34
C HIS A 114 26.47 34.02 10.16
N GLY A 115 27.65 33.40 10.03
CA GLY A 115 28.53 33.58 8.91
C GLY A 115 29.49 32.42 8.72
N ALA A 116 29.88 32.17 7.48
CA ALA A 116 30.86 31.14 7.12
C ALA A 116 32.22 31.43 7.77
N ALA A 117 32.65 30.55 8.68
CA ALA A 117 33.79 30.77 9.58
C ALA A 117 35.16 30.52 8.93
N ARG A 118 36.15 31.30 9.36
CA ARG A 118 37.59 31.09 9.13
C ARG A 118 38.39 31.34 10.42
N PRO A 119 39.67 30.95 10.46
CA PRO A 119 40.58 31.40 11.52
C PRO A 119 40.56 32.94 11.59
N GLY A 120 40.00 33.50 12.68
CA GLY A 120 39.84 34.96 12.88
C GLY A 120 38.42 35.53 12.70
N GLY A 121 37.40 34.73 12.34
CA GLY A 121 35.98 35.14 12.32
C GLY A 121 35.23 34.83 11.00
N PRO A 122 33.96 35.27 10.84
CA PRO A 122 33.17 35.01 9.64
C PRO A 122 33.65 35.80 8.42
N GLN A 123 33.83 35.11 7.28
CA GLN A 123 34.20 35.72 6.00
C GLN A 123 32.97 36.32 5.28
N ARG A 124 31.81 35.69 5.41
CA ARG A 124 30.54 36.06 4.75
C ARG A 124 29.37 35.75 5.67
N CYS A 125 28.28 36.50 5.55
CA CYS A 125 27.02 36.14 6.21
C CYS A 125 26.26 35.06 5.42
N ASP A 126 25.45 34.28 6.12
CA ASP A 126 24.69 33.15 5.58
C ASP A 126 23.83 33.56 4.38
N ASP A 127 23.12 34.70 4.46
CA ASP A 127 22.31 35.24 3.36
C ASP A 127 23.11 35.43 2.06
N CYS A 128 24.34 35.92 2.17
CA CYS A 128 25.20 36.20 1.01
C CYS A 128 25.73 34.91 0.38
N LEU A 129 26.01 33.91 1.23
CA LEU A 129 26.44 32.59 0.78
C LEU A 129 25.27 31.84 0.12
N TRP A 130 24.11 31.76 0.78
CA TRP A 130 22.89 31.16 0.24
C TRP A 130 22.48 31.79 -1.10
N THR A 131 22.51 33.12 -1.19
CA THR A 131 22.21 33.83 -2.45
C THR A 131 23.19 33.44 -3.57
N ALA A 132 24.48 33.32 -3.25
CA ALA A 132 25.50 32.97 -4.25
C ALA A 132 25.35 31.51 -4.71
N LEU A 133 25.19 30.56 -3.78
CA LEU A 133 25.00 29.14 -4.10
C LEU A 133 23.69 28.92 -4.87
N SER A 134 22.60 29.58 -4.46
CA SER A 134 21.30 29.49 -5.14
C SER A 134 21.35 30.08 -6.56
N ASN A 135 21.91 31.28 -6.74
CA ASN A 135 22.01 31.90 -8.07
C ASN A 135 22.95 31.12 -9.00
N LEU A 136 24.04 30.56 -8.47
CA LEU A 136 24.93 29.70 -9.24
C LEU A 136 24.20 28.41 -9.68
N THR A 137 23.39 27.83 -8.80
CA THR A 137 22.56 26.66 -9.10
C THR A 137 21.49 26.98 -10.14
N VAL A 138 20.79 28.11 -10.00
CA VAL A 138 19.82 28.58 -11.00
C VAL A 138 20.49 28.83 -12.35
N ALA A 139 21.70 29.40 -12.36
CA ALA A 139 22.46 29.60 -13.58
C ALA A 139 22.85 28.26 -14.25
N ALA A 140 23.30 27.27 -13.47
CA ALA A 140 23.58 25.92 -13.97
C ALA A 140 22.34 25.28 -14.60
N VAL A 141 21.17 25.44 -13.98
CA VAL A 141 19.89 24.98 -14.54
C VAL A 141 19.55 25.76 -15.80
N ALA A 142 19.60 27.09 -15.80
CA ALA A 142 19.23 27.89 -16.95
C ALA A 142 20.11 27.60 -18.19
N LEU A 143 21.42 27.36 -17.97
CA LEU A 143 22.41 27.04 -18.98
C LEU A 143 22.44 25.57 -19.39
N ASP A 144 21.67 24.70 -18.73
CA ASP A 144 21.72 23.24 -18.89
C ASP A 144 23.13 22.65 -18.66
N SER A 145 23.86 23.22 -17.71
CA SER A 145 25.24 22.85 -17.41
C SER A 145 25.42 22.72 -15.90
N PRO A 146 25.15 21.53 -15.32
CA PRO A 146 25.41 21.26 -13.90
C PRO A 146 26.85 21.56 -13.48
N GLN A 147 27.80 21.39 -14.41
CA GLN A 147 29.24 21.55 -14.14
C GLN A 147 29.63 23.00 -13.83
N THR A 148 28.75 23.94 -14.13
CA THR A 148 28.88 25.35 -13.77
C THR A 148 28.77 25.57 -12.25
N ALA A 149 28.08 24.70 -11.51
CA ALA A 149 27.83 24.85 -10.08
C ALA A 149 28.44 23.73 -9.20
N LEU A 150 28.52 22.49 -9.71
CA LEU A 150 28.96 21.33 -8.91
C LEU A 150 30.32 21.52 -8.22
N PRO A 151 31.38 22.08 -8.85
CA PRO A 151 32.67 22.24 -8.17
C PRO A 151 32.58 23.15 -6.95
N ALA A 152 31.87 24.28 -7.06
CA ALA A 152 31.71 25.22 -5.96
C ALA A 152 30.83 24.63 -4.84
N LEU A 153 29.71 23.98 -5.19
CA LEU A 153 28.83 23.33 -4.21
C LEU A 153 29.54 22.21 -3.45
N THR A 154 30.36 21.42 -4.15
CA THR A 154 31.15 20.33 -3.54
C THR A 154 32.19 20.89 -2.58
N ALA A 155 32.97 21.88 -3.02
CA ALA A 155 33.98 22.51 -2.16
C ALA A 155 33.36 23.15 -0.89
N TRP A 156 32.18 23.76 -1.01
CA TRP A 156 31.48 24.36 0.14
C TRP A 156 30.83 23.33 1.06
N CYS A 157 30.37 22.20 0.52
CA CYS A 157 29.90 21.06 1.31
C CYS A 157 31.04 20.47 2.16
N GLU A 158 32.23 20.30 1.55
CA GLU A 158 33.41 19.69 2.20
C GLU A 158 34.09 20.60 3.24
N GLN A 159 34.01 21.93 3.08
CA GLN A 159 34.71 22.90 3.95
C GLN A 159 34.10 23.10 5.36
N GLY A 160 33.02 22.38 5.72
CA GLY A 160 32.63 22.23 7.13
C GLY A 160 31.17 22.52 7.49
N GLY A 161 30.22 21.77 6.91
CA GLY A 161 28.88 21.63 7.51
C GLY A 161 27.77 22.51 6.94
N TRP A 162 27.88 22.92 5.67
CA TRP A 162 26.78 23.58 4.95
C TRP A 162 25.88 22.54 4.26
N GLU A 163 24.96 21.96 5.03
CA GLU A 163 23.98 20.95 4.56
C GLU A 163 23.22 21.43 3.32
N ASP A 164 22.89 22.73 3.27
CA ASP A 164 22.26 23.43 2.14
C ASP A 164 23.04 23.34 0.83
N ALA A 165 24.37 23.41 0.86
CA ALA A 165 25.21 23.24 -0.34
C ALA A 165 25.20 21.79 -0.82
N GLY A 166 25.14 20.83 0.10
CA GLY A 166 24.94 19.41 -0.18
C GLY A 166 23.58 19.16 -0.84
N LEU A 167 22.50 19.71 -0.28
CA LEU A 167 21.15 19.61 -0.84
C LEU A 167 21.08 20.19 -2.26
N LEU A 168 21.65 21.37 -2.51
CA LEU A 168 21.69 21.98 -3.85
C LEU A 168 22.52 21.15 -4.85
N ARG A 169 23.63 20.55 -4.40
CA ARG A 169 24.45 19.62 -5.20
C ARG A 169 23.64 18.39 -5.58
N ASP A 170 22.99 17.77 -4.60
CA ASP A 170 22.25 16.51 -4.77
C ASP A 170 21.03 16.72 -5.68
N VAL A 171 20.38 17.89 -5.56
CA VAL A 171 19.34 18.35 -6.48
C VAL A 171 19.85 18.45 -7.91
N LEU A 172 21.00 19.10 -8.16
CA LEU A 172 21.57 19.18 -9.51
C LEU A 172 21.94 17.81 -10.10
N THR A 173 22.25 16.83 -9.24
CA THR A 173 22.50 15.45 -9.68
C THR A 173 21.23 14.62 -9.86
N GLY A 174 20.05 15.15 -9.50
CA GLY A 174 18.76 14.50 -9.75
C GLY A 174 18.14 13.77 -8.57
N ASP A 175 18.57 14.04 -7.33
CA ASP A 175 17.98 13.39 -6.15
C ASP A 175 16.60 14.01 -5.83
N PRO A 176 15.48 13.25 -5.95
CA PRO A 176 14.14 13.75 -5.64
C PRO A 176 13.93 13.97 -4.14
N GLY A 177 14.63 13.22 -3.28
CA GLY A 177 14.60 13.37 -1.84
C GLY A 177 15.25 14.68 -1.40
N ALA A 178 16.35 15.08 -2.04
CA ALA A 178 16.98 16.38 -1.83
C ALA A 178 16.10 17.54 -2.36
N ALA A 179 15.45 17.36 -3.51
CA ALA A 179 14.53 18.36 -4.08
C ALA A 179 13.32 18.63 -3.19
N ALA A 180 12.79 17.60 -2.53
CA ALA A 180 11.68 17.73 -1.58
C ALA A 180 12.08 18.47 -0.28
N GLN A 181 13.35 18.40 0.11
CA GLN A 181 13.90 19.05 1.31
C GLN A 181 14.25 20.52 1.11
N LEU A 182 14.27 21.02 -0.14
CA LEU A 182 14.50 22.44 -0.41
C LEU A 182 13.43 23.34 0.25
N PRO A 183 13.81 24.55 0.70
CA PRO A 183 12.88 25.59 1.14
C PRO A 183 11.79 25.84 0.10
N ALA A 184 10.60 26.29 0.54
CA ALA A 184 9.45 26.48 -0.34
C ALA A 184 9.74 27.41 -1.53
N GLU A 185 10.59 28.42 -1.31
CA GLU A 185 11.06 29.38 -2.30
C GLU A 185 11.96 28.76 -3.38
N SER A 186 12.52 27.58 -3.13
CA SER A 186 13.48 26.89 -3.99
C SER A 186 12.97 25.55 -4.52
N ARG A 187 11.76 25.09 -4.15
CA ARG A 187 11.18 23.84 -4.68
C ARG A 187 11.00 23.85 -6.20
N GLU A 188 10.73 25.02 -6.78
CA GLU A 188 10.62 25.16 -8.24
C GLU A 188 11.97 24.87 -8.94
N LEU A 189 13.10 25.10 -8.28
CA LEU A 189 14.43 24.74 -8.79
C LEU A 189 14.56 23.22 -8.93
N GLY A 190 14.23 22.48 -7.86
CA GLY A 190 14.25 21.01 -7.88
C GLY A 190 13.30 20.43 -8.93
N ARG A 191 12.12 21.03 -9.08
CA ARG A 191 11.15 20.65 -10.12
C ARG A 191 11.70 20.81 -11.53
N VAL A 192 12.34 21.94 -11.84
CA VAL A 192 12.93 22.19 -13.17
C VAL A 192 14.05 21.20 -13.49
N VAL A 193 14.89 20.86 -12.51
CA VAL A 193 15.97 19.86 -12.70
C VAL A 193 15.40 18.50 -13.04
N LEU A 194 14.43 18.01 -12.24
CA LEU A 194 13.79 16.71 -12.47
C LEU A 194 13.04 16.67 -13.81
N LEU A 195 12.40 17.78 -14.21
CA LEU A 195 11.76 17.92 -15.52
C LEU A 195 12.75 17.84 -16.69
N ARG A 196 13.91 18.48 -16.58
CA ARG A 196 14.97 18.43 -17.61
C ARG A 196 15.58 17.04 -17.71
N GLN A 197 15.80 16.38 -16.58
CA GLN A 197 16.27 14.99 -16.58
C GLN A 197 15.25 14.04 -17.22
N ALA A 198 13.95 14.20 -16.92
CA ALA A 198 12.91 13.43 -17.59
C ALA A 198 12.91 13.70 -19.11
N ALA A 199 13.05 14.97 -19.52
CA ALA A 199 13.14 15.34 -20.94
C ALA A 199 14.36 14.75 -21.66
N GLY A 200 15.49 14.56 -20.95
CA GLY A 200 16.73 14.00 -21.49
C GLY A 200 16.86 12.48 -21.40
N ALA A 201 15.81 11.76 -20.98
CA ALA A 201 15.85 10.31 -20.87
C ALA A 201 16.00 9.64 -22.25
N SER A 202 16.98 8.74 -22.38
CA SER A 202 17.32 8.08 -23.66
C SER A 202 16.43 6.88 -23.98
N ASP A 203 15.79 6.29 -22.97
CA ASP A 203 14.89 5.17 -23.16
C ASP A 203 13.63 5.27 -22.29
N ARG A 204 12.66 4.42 -22.62
CA ARG A 204 11.32 4.43 -22.05
C ARG A 204 11.30 4.07 -20.56
N HIS A 205 12.20 3.21 -20.10
CA HIS A 205 12.23 2.80 -18.70
C HIS A 205 12.74 3.94 -17.82
N ASP A 206 13.82 4.58 -18.26
CA ASP A 206 14.43 5.75 -17.62
C ASP A 206 13.45 6.94 -17.55
N LEU A 207 12.72 7.22 -18.64
CA LEU A 207 11.69 8.27 -18.65
C LEU A 207 10.58 8.01 -17.62
N LEU A 208 10.12 6.76 -17.52
CA LEU A 208 9.05 6.36 -16.59
C LEU A 208 9.47 6.48 -15.14
N GLU A 209 10.70 6.10 -14.83
CA GLU A 209 11.29 6.21 -13.49
C GLU A 209 11.40 7.68 -13.08
N ARG A 210 11.94 8.54 -13.94
CA ARG A 210 12.11 9.99 -13.69
C ARG A 210 10.78 10.73 -13.55
N LEU A 211 9.76 10.38 -14.34
CA LEU A 211 8.41 10.96 -14.18
C LEU A 211 7.74 10.51 -12.88
N SER A 212 7.99 9.28 -12.42
CA SER A 212 7.53 8.81 -11.12
C SER A 212 8.18 9.57 -9.97
N GLN A 213 9.49 9.83 -10.05
CA GLN A 213 10.23 10.65 -9.09
C GLN A 213 9.73 12.10 -9.06
N LEU A 214 9.43 12.69 -10.22
CA LEU A 214 8.84 14.03 -10.33
C LEU A 214 7.47 14.13 -9.66
N GLY A 215 6.65 13.06 -9.75
CA GLY A 215 5.36 12.97 -9.07
C GLY A 215 5.44 12.99 -7.54
N GLN A 216 6.61 12.67 -6.96
CA GLN A 216 6.84 12.78 -5.50
C GLN A 216 7.06 14.24 -5.06
N VAL A 217 7.48 15.12 -5.97
CA VAL A 217 7.78 16.53 -5.70
C VAL A 217 6.65 17.46 -6.15
N ASP A 218 5.97 17.13 -7.26
CA ASP A 218 4.87 17.93 -7.82
C ASP A 218 3.76 17.06 -8.43
N GLY A 219 2.59 17.06 -7.78
CA GLY A 219 1.43 16.26 -8.19
C GLY A 219 0.82 16.64 -9.54
N ARG A 220 1.19 17.79 -10.14
CA ARG A 220 0.62 18.26 -11.43
C ARG A 220 1.05 17.45 -12.64
N LEU A 221 2.13 16.65 -12.54
CA LEU A 221 2.64 15.79 -13.62
C LEU A 221 2.48 14.29 -13.36
N ALA A 222 1.80 13.92 -12.27
CA ALA A 222 1.47 12.53 -11.97
C ALA A 222 0.54 11.90 -13.03
N GLY A 223 -0.30 12.70 -13.72
CA GLY A 223 -1.28 12.22 -14.72
C GLY A 223 -0.64 11.43 -15.88
N PRO A 224 0.26 12.04 -16.67
CA PRO A 224 0.92 11.35 -17.78
C PRO A 224 1.77 10.13 -17.37
N ALA A 225 2.42 10.18 -16.21
CA ALA A 225 3.22 9.08 -15.69
C ALA A 225 2.35 7.84 -15.40
N ARG A 226 1.17 8.06 -14.79
CA ARG A 226 0.17 7.01 -14.51
C ARG A 226 -0.30 6.33 -15.79
N GLU A 227 -0.59 7.11 -16.84
CA GLU A 227 -1.05 6.57 -18.13
C GLU A 227 0.01 5.70 -18.80
N LEU A 228 1.26 6.14 -18.80
CA LEU A 228 2.34 5.38 -19.40
C LEU A 228 2.63 4.08 -18.64
N GLN A 229 2.50 4.07 -17.31
CA GLN A 229 2.64 2.87 -16.49
C GLN A 229 1.50 1.87 -16.73
N ALA A 230 0.25 2.34 -16.82
CA ALA A 230 -0.90 1.49 -17.17
C ALA A 230 -0.72 0.86 -18.57
N ARG A 231 -0.27 1.64 -19.57
CA ARG A 231 0.03 1.13 -20.92
C ARG A 231 1.19 0.12 -20.92
N ALA A 232 2.24 0.34 -20.12
CA ALA A 232 3.34 -0.62 -19.97
C ALA A 232 2.84 -1.93 -19.35
N ALA A 233 1.98 -1.86 -18.34
CA ALA A 233 1.38 -3.03 -17.70
C ALA A 233 0.47 -3.82 -18.66
N GLN A 234 -0.31 -3.13 -19.49
CA GLN A 234 -1.06 -3.77 -20.57
C GLN A 234 -0.16 -4.48 -21.57
N GLN A 235 0.96 -3.88 -21.97
CA GLN A 235 1.92 -4.51 -22.87
C GLN A 235 2.57 -5.74 -22.24
N ALA A 236 2.91 -5.70 -20.96
CA ALA A 236 3.42 -6.86 -20.21
C ALA A 236 2.39 -8.00 -20.18
N THR A 237 1.12 -7.67 -19.92
CA THR A 237 0.00 -8.62 -19.96
C THR A 237 -0.14 -9.26 -21.34
N ARG A 238 -0.07 -8.46 -22.42
CA ARG A 238 -0.16 -8.95 -23.81
C ARG A 238 0.99 -9.87 -24.21
N ARG A 239 2.19 -9.69 -23.62
CA ARG A 239 3.35 -10.56 -23.88
C ARG A 239 3.18 -11.95 -23.25
N GLY A 240 2.19 -12.16 -22.39
CA GLY A 240 2.00 -13.43 -21.68
C GLY A 240 3.05 -13.66 -20.60
N ASP A 241 3.67 -12.57 -20.13
CA ASP A 241 4.55 -12.37 -18.97
C ASP A 241 3.86 -12.26 -17.60
N PRO A 242 3.47 -13.29 -16.84
CA PRO A 242 2.64 -13.08 -15.64
C PRO A 242 3.39 -12.36 -14.52
N ALA A 243 4.69 -12.64 -14.33
CA ALA A 243 5.50 -11.99 -13.31
C ALA A 243 5.81 -10.54 -13.69
N ALA A 244 6.15 -10.29 -14.96
CA ALA A 244 6.35 -8.94 -15.48
C ALA A 244 5.05 -8.11 -15.44
N ALA A 245 3.90 -8.74 -15.69
CA ALA A 245 2.59 -8.09 -15.60
C ALA A 245 2.22 -7.73 -14.17
N ASP A 246 2.40 -8.64 -13.19
CA ASP A 246 2.17 -8.36 -11.76
C ASP A 246 2.99 -7.14 -11.31
N GLU A 247 4.29 -7.13 -11.61
CA GLU A 247 5.16 -6.01 -11.25
C GLU A 247 4.74 -4.69 -11.93
N ALA A 248 4.43 -4.71 -13.22
CA ALA A 248 4.05 -3.50 -13.96
C ALA A 248 2.71 -2.92 -13.48
N TRP A 249 1.71 -3.78 -13.19
CA TRP A 249 0.43 -3.33 -12.63
C TRP A 249 0.57 -2.82 -11.20
N ARG A 250 1.43 -3.44 -10.37
CA ARG A 250 1.74 -2.92 -9.03
C ARG A 250 2.37 -1.52 -9.09
N ARG A 251 3.26 -1.26 -10.06
CA ARG A 251 3.82 0.09 -10.27
C ARG A 251 2.76 1.10 -10.71
N ALA A 252 1.91 0.72 -11.68
CA ALA A 252 0.81 1.57 -12.14
C ALA A 252 -0.14 1.94 -10.99
N TRP A 253 -0.49 0.95 -10.16
CA TRP A 253 -1.30 1.18 -8.97
C TRP A 253 -0.57 2.07 -7.94
N ALA A 254 0.72 1.86 -7.68
CA ALA A 254 1.49 2.71 -6.76
C ALA A 254 1.49 4.19 -7.19
N ALA A 255 1.44 4.48 -8.50
CA ALA A 255 1.32 5.85 -8.99
C ALA A 255 -0.10 6.44 -8.87
N ALA A 256 -1.14 5.59 -8.90
CA ALA A 256 -2.54 5.98 -8.75
C ALA A 256 -3.25 5.09 -7.70
N PRO A 257 -2.91 5.23 -6.40
CA PRO A 257 -3.35 4.31 -5.36
C PRO A 257 -4.87 4.30 -5.14
N SER A 258 -5.57 5.34 -5.62
CA SER A 258 -7.02 5.51 -5.53
C SER A 258 -7.82 4.92 -6.69
N ASP A 259 -7.16 4.37 -7.72
CA ASP A 259 -7.83 3.81 -8.89
C ASP A 259 -8.15 2.32 -8.68
N LEU A 260 -9.41 2.00 -8.39
CA LEU A 260 -9.85 0.62 -8.15
C LEU A 260 -9.78 -0.27 -9.41
N ALA A 261 -9.80 0.31 -10.61
CA ALA A 261 -9.58 -0.48 -11.82
C ALA A 261 -8.11 -0.90 -11.98
N LEU A 262 -7.16 -0.11 -11.49
CA LEU A 262 -5.75 -0.52 -11.37
C LEU A 262 -5.54 -1.57 -10.26
N VAL A 263 -6.22 -1.44 -9.12
CA VAL A 263 -6.20 -2.46 -8.06
C VAL A 263 -6.71 -3.79 -8.59
N HIS A 264 -7.83 -3.77 -9.33
CA HIS A 264 -8.38 -4.94 -10.00
C HIS A 264 -7.36 -5.60 -10.94
N ALA A 265 -6.74 -4.80 -11.82
CA ALA A 265 -5.77 -5.28 -12.78
C ALA A 265 -4.53 -5.88 -12.10
N ALA A 266 -4.04 -5.25 -11.02
CA ALA A 266 -2.97 -5.81 -10.19
C ALA A 266 -3.39 -7.13 -9.52
N GLY A 267 -4.62 -7.23 -9.03
CA GLY A 267 -5.15 -8.47 -8.45
C GLY A 267 -5.23 -9.62 -9.45
N LEU A 268 -5.73 -9.37 -10.66
CA LEU A 268 -5.76 -10.38 -11.74
C LEU A 268 -4.35 -10.78 -12.18
N ALA A 269 -3.43 -9.83 -12.30
CA ALA A 269 -2.05 -10.11 -12.67
C ALA A 269 -1.32 -10.92 -11.59
N ALA A 270 -1.55 -10.62 -10.31
CA ALA A 270 -1.02 -11.40 -9.19
C ALA A 270 -1.58 -12.84 -9.15
N LEU A 271 -2.85 -13.04 -9.50
CA LEU A 271 -3.45 -14.38 -9.60
C LEU A 271 -2.82 -15.20 -10.73
N ALA A 272 -2.61 -14.56 -11.89
CA ALA A 272 -1.92 -15.18 -13.02
C ALA A 272 -0.48 -15.54 -12.64
N ALA A 273 0.23 -14.65 -11.96
CA ALA A 273 1.58 -14.88 -11.45
C ALA A 273 1.63 -16.04 -10.44
N ALA A 274 0.68 -16.11 -9.49
CA ALA A 274 0.59 -17.20 -8.53
C ALA A 274 0.43 -18.56 -9.21
N THR A 275 -0.41 -18.62 -10.24
CA THR A 275 -0.66 -19.84 -11.02
C THR A 275 0.58 -20.29 -11.80
N ALA A 276 1.37 -19.34 -12.33
CA ALA A 276 2.59 -19.62 -13.06
C ALA A 276 3.80 -19.92 -12.16
N GLU A 277 3.80 -19.44 -10.93
CA GLU A 277 4.91 -19.60 -9.98
C GLU A 277 5.02 -21.05 -9.50
N SER A 278 6.27 -21.54 -9.49
CA SER A 278 6.64 -22.89 -9.08
C SER A 278 7.05 -22.98 -7.61
N ASP A 279 7.60 -21.90 -7.07
CA ASP A 279 7.97 -21.81 -5.66
C ASP A 279 6.71 -21.68 -4.78
N PRO A 280 6.48 -22.62 -3.82
CA PRO A 280 5.27 -22.63 -3.02
C PRO A 280 5.04 -21.36 -2.20
N ASP A 281 6.09 -20.69 -1.75
CA ASP A 281 6.00 -19.50 -0.89
C ASP A 281 5.74 -18.25 -1.71
N ARG A 282 6.43 -18.09 -2.85
CA ARG A 282 6.16 -17.01 -3.80
C ARG A 282 4.78 -17.14 -4.42
N CYS A 283 4.33 -18.36 -4.72
CA CYS A 283 2.98 -18.65 -5.18
C CYS A 283 1.95 -18.18 -4.17
N ALA A 284 2.09 -18.61 -2.90
CA ALA A 284 1.16 -18.22 -1.85
C ALA A 284 1.17 -16.70 -1.59
N ALA A 285 2.34 -16.07 -1.65
CA ALA A 285 2.45 -14.61 -1.52
C ALA A 285 1.73 -13.88 -2.66
N ALA A 286 1.87 -14.34 -3.91
CA ALA A 286 1.17 -13.77 -5.05
C ALA A 286 -0.35 -14.01 -4.97
N ALA A 287 -0.79 -15.20 -4.57
CA ALA A 287 -2.21 -15.51 -4.40
C ALA A 287 -2.86 -14.67 -3.31
N ARG A 288 -2.16 -14.46 -2.18
CA ARG A 288 -2.64 -13.58 -1.10
C ARG A 288 -2.77 -12.12 -1.55
N ARG A 289 -1.83 -11.63 -2.37
CA ARG A 289 -1.96 -10.30 -3.00
C ARG A 289 -3.20 -10.22 -3.89
N ALA A 290 -3.43 -11.25 -4.71
CA ALA A 290 -4.61 -11.32 -5.56
C ALA A 290 -5.91 -11.27 -4.76
N ILE A 291 -6.00 -12.06 -3.68
CA ILE A 291 -7.15 -12.10 -2.78
C ILE A 291 -7.48 -10.71 -2.24
N GLY A 292 -6.50 -10.01 -1.66
CA GLY A 292 -6.73 -8.66 -1.10
C GLY A 292 -7.20 -7.66 -2.15
N CYS A 293 -6.51 -7.60 -3.31
CA CYS A 293 -6.87 -6.66 -4.37
C CYS A 293 -8.28 -6.92 -4.93
N LEU A 294 -8.63 -8.17 -5.17
CA LEU A 294 -9.89 -8.54 -5.78
C LEU A 294 -11.07 -8.41 -4.80
N ALA A 295 -10.85 -8.71 -3.51
CA ALA A 295 -11.89 -8.58 -2.48
C ALA A 295 -12.34 -7.12 -2.32
N VAL A 296 -11.38 -6.19 -2.25
CA VAL A 296 -11.65 -4.75 -2.18
C VAL A 296 -12.35 -4.24 -3.43
N THR A 297 -11.89 -4.69 -4.60
CA THR A 297 -12.42 -4.24 -5.89
C THR A 297 -13.88 -4.63 -6.08
N VAL A 298 -14.18 -5.93 -5.96
CA VAL A 298 -15.50 -6.48 -6.31
C VAL A 298 -16.59 -6.02 -5.33
N ASN A 299 -16.22 -5.75 -4.08
CA ASN A 299 -17.14 -5.25 -3.06
C ASN A 299 -17.18 -3.71 -2.95
N GLY A 300 -16.38 -3.00 -3.76
CA GLY A 300 -16.34 -1.53 -3.78
C GLY A 300 -17.22 -0.93 -4.89
N GLY A 301 -18.18 -0.07 -4.54
CA GLY A 301 -19.07 0.60 -5.52
C GLY A 301 -18.34 1.43 -6.59
N ALA A 302 -17.18 2.01 -6.25
CA ALA A 302 -16.39 2.82 -7.18
C ALA A 302 -15.77 2.00 -8.32
N TYR A 303 -15.51 0.70 -8.13
CA TYR A 303 -15.05 -0.16 -9.21
C TYR A 303 -16.13 -0.35 -10.27
N TRP A 304 -17.37 -0.62 -9.87
CA TRP A 304 -18.49 -0.80 -10.80
C TRP A 304 -18.74 0.44 -11.67
N LYS A 305 -18.53 1.63 -11.09
CA LYS A 305 -18.54 2.88 -11.85
C LYS A 305 -17.40 2.97 -12.86
N ALA A 306 -16.16 2.69 -12.44
CA ALA A 306 -14.99 2.69 -13.32
C ALA A 306 -15.12 1.64 -14.45
N LEU A 307 -15.67 0.47 -14.13
CA LEU A 307 -15.99 -0.58 -15.10
C LEU A 307 -17.01 -0.08 -16.13
N ALA A 308 -18.09 0.58 -15.68
CA ALA A 308 -19.10 1.14 -16.57
C ALA A 308 -18.53 2.24 -17.49
N GLU A 309 -17.68 3.12 -16.95
CA GLU A 309 -16.98 4.16 -17.72
C GLU A 309 -16.01 3.57 -18.75
N THR A 310 -15.25 2.54 -18.37
CA THR A 310 -14.27 1.90 -19.26
C THR A 310 -14.91 1.04 -20.34
N THR A 311 -16.00 0.34 -20.02
CA THR A 311 -16.68 -0.59 -20.94
C THR A 311 -17.84 0.06 -21.69
N GLY A 312 -18.29 1.24 -21.26
CA GLY A 312 -19.50 1.92 -21.75
C GLY A 312 -20.80 1.24 -21.36
N ARG A 313 -20.77 0.28 -20.43
CA ARG A 313 -21.91 -0.59 -20.07
C ARG A 313 -22.20 -0.53 -18.56
N PRO A 314 -23.14 0.31 -18.09
CA PRO A 314 -23.57 0.29 -16.70
C PRO A 314 -24.36 -0.98 -16.41
N LEU A 315 -24.15 -1.55 -15.21
CA LEU A 315 -24.86 -2.72 -14.71
C LEU A 315 -25.84 -2.31 -13.60
N THR A 316 -27.03 -2.92 -13.58
CA THR A 316 -27.97 -2.76 -12.46
C THR A 316 -27.44 -3.45 -11.19
N ALA A 317 -28.01 -3.14 -10.02
CA ALA A 317 -27.58 -3.76 -8.75
C ALA A 317 -27.73 -5.29 -8.78
N GLU A 318 -28.85 -5.80 -9.30
CA GLU A 318 -29.08 -7.25 -9.47
C GLU A 318 -28.02 -7.88 -10.39
N GLU A 319 -27.67 -7.21 -11.49
CA GLU A 319 -26.64 -7.69 -12.42
C GLU A 319 -25.24 -7.66 -11.80
N GLN A 320 -24.94 -6.67 -10.95
CA GLN A 320 -23.69 -6.61 -10.20
C GLN A 320 -23.61 -7.78 -9.22
N ASP A 321 -24.70 -8.12 -8.53
CA ASP A 321 -24.77 -9.23 -7.58
C ASP A 321 -24.62 -10.60 -8.27
N GLU A 322 -25.31 -10.82 -9.39
CA GLU A 322 -25.14 -12.03 -10.22
C GLU A 322 -23.68 -12.21 -10.64
N VAL A 323 -23.07 -11.14 -11.15
CA VAL A 323 -21.71 -11.17 -11.68
C VAL A 323 -20.66 -11.33 -10.57
N ARG A 324 -20.88 -10.68 -9.42
CA ARG A 324 -20.06 -10.84 -8.22
C ARG A 324 -20.09 -12.29 -7.72
N THR A 325 -21.26 -12.90 -7.65
CA THR A 325 -21.42 -14.30 -7.23
C THR A 325 -20.68 -15.25 -8.18
N ALA A 326 -20.88 -15.07 -9.50
CA ALA A 326 -20.18 -15.89 -10.50
C ALA A 326 -18.65 -15.69 -10.46
N PHE A 327 -18.18 -14.47 -10.16
CA PHE A 327 -16.76 -14.19 -10.00
C PHE A 327 -16.17 -14.84 -8.73
N ASP A 328 -16.87 -14.74 -7.60
CA ASP A 328 -16.52 -15.40 -6.33
C ASP A 328 -16.34 -16.91 -6.53
N GLU A 329 -17.30 -17.57 -7.17
CA GLU A 329 -17.23 -19.00 -7.48
C GLU A 329 -16.00 -19.35 -8.33
N GLN A 330 -15.74 -18.58 -9.39
CA GLN A 330 -14.58 -18.81 -10.26
C GLN A 330 -13.26 -18.60 -9.53
N LEU A 331 -13.16 -17.58 -8.68
CA LEU A 331 -11.95 -17.32 -7.92
C LEU A 331 -11.71 -18.42 -6.90
N ARG A 332 -12.73 -18.82 -6.13
CA ARG A 332 -12.63 -19.95 -5.19
C ARG A 332 -12.18 -21.23 -5.87
N LEU A 333 -12.70 -21.54 -7.07
CA LEU A 333 -12.25 -22.69 -7.87
C LEU A 333 -10.76 -22.63 -8.22
N ARG A 334 -10.25 -21.46 -8.59
CA ARG A 334 -8.81 -21.27 -8.88
C ARG A 334 -7.97 -21.39 -7.62
N LEU A 335 -8.40 -20.80 -6.51
CA LEU A 335 -7.69 -20.86 -5.23
C LEU A 335 -7.65 -22.28 -4.68
N ARG A 336 -8.75 -23.05 -4.79
CA ARG A 336 -8.76 -24.50 -4.46
C ARG A 336 -7.76 -25.29 -5.28
N ALA A 337 -7.60 -24.99 -6.57
CA ALA A 337 -6.60 -25.64 -7.39
C ALA A 337 -5.17 -25.29 -6.96
N LEU A 338 -4.93 -24.06 -6.49
CA LEU A 338 -3.66 -23.66 -5.90
C LEU A 338 -3.43 -24.35 -4.55
N ASP A 339 -4.44 -24.44 -3.68
CA ASP A 339 -4.36 -25.12 -2.39
C ASP A 339 -4.01 -26.60 -2.55
N ALA A 340 -4.67 -27.29 -3.49
CA ALA A 340 -4.36 -28.69 -3.81
C ALA A 340 -2.90 -28.87 -4.28
N ARG A 341 -2.35 -27.88 -5.00
CA ARG A 341 -0.94 -27.90 -5.45
C ARG A 341 0.03 -27.62 -4.30
N LEU A 342 -0.33 -26.74 -3.38
CA LEU A 342 0.51 -26.32 -2.26
C LEU A 342 0.48 -27.28 -1.08
N ALA A 343 -0.48 -28.21 -1.03
CA ALA A 343 -0.67 -29.21 0.03
C ALA A 343 -0.65 -28.58 1.44
N ARG A 344 -1.23 -27.38 1.58
CA ARG A 344 -1.26 -26.63 2.84
C ARG A 344 -2.41 -27.12 3.73
N PRO A 345 -2.27 -27.00 5.06
CA PRO A 345 -3.38 -27.21 5.98
C PRO A 345 -4.56 -26.29 5.64
N ALA A 346 -5.80 -26.76 5.86
CA ALA A 346 -7.02 -26.04 5.48
C ALA A 346 -7.12 -24.62 6.08
N HIS A 347 -6.62 -24.40 7.30
CA HIS A 347 -6.60 -23.07 7.94
C HIS A 347 -5.68 -22.05 7.26
N GLN A 348 -4.73 -22.53 6.45
CA GLN A 348 -3.85 -21.69 5.63
C GLN A 348 -4.25 -21.69 4.16
N GLY A 349 -5.39 -22.33 3.84
CA GLY A 349 -5.95 -22.42 2.51
C GLY A 349 -6.28 -21.04 1.96
N LEU A 350 -5.93 -20.83 0.70
CA LEU A 350 -6.20 -19.62 -0.05
C LEU A 350 -7.70 -19.41 -0.27
N GLU A 351 -8.49 -20.49 -0.43
CA GLU A 351 -9.95 -20.37 -0.50
C GLU A 351 -10.54 -19.78 0.78
N LEU A 352 -10.13 -20.28 1.96
CA LEU A 352 -10.60 -19.75 3.24
C LEU A 352 -10.13 -18.30 3.44
N ALA A 353 -8.89 -18.00 3.03
CA ALA A 353 -8.37 -16.63 3.09
C ALA A 353 -9.22 -15.67 2.23
N TRP A 354 -9.68 -16.09 1.06
CA TRP A 354 -10.59 -15.29 0.22
C TRP A 354 -11.93 -15.02 0.91
N THR A 355 -12.53 -16.04 1.55
CA THR A 355 -13.76 -15.87 2.32
C THR A 355 -13.58 -14.86 3.45
N VAL A 356 -12.53 -15.02 4.25
CA VAL A 356 -12.23 -14.14 5.39
C VAL A 356 -12.01 -12.70 4.92
N GLU A 357 -11.22 -12.50 3.87
CA GLU A 357 -10.92 -11.16 3.32
C GLU A 357 -12.17 -10.50 2.74
N THR A 358 -13.01 -11.25 2.02
CA THR A 358 -14.26 -10.74 1.45
C THR A 358 -15.23 -10.29 2.54
N GLU A 359 -15.38 -11.08 3.61
CA GLU A 359 -16.21 -10.72 4.75
C GLU A 359 -15.65 -9.50 5.50
N ALA A 360 -14.34 -9.43 5.70
CA ALA A 360 -13.70 -8.27 6.31
C ALA A 360 -13.95 -6.99 5.50
N VAL A 361 -13.79 -7.03 4.18
CA VAL A 361 -14.07 -5.90 3.28
C VAL A 361 -15.55 -5.51 3.33
N ARG A 362 -16.48 -6.48 3.31
CA ARG A 362 -17.92 -6.20 3.41
C ARG A 362 -18.26 -5.45 4.69
N LEU A 363 -17.79 -5.94 5.83
CA LEU A 363 -17.99 -5.31 7.15
C LEU A 363 -17.36 -3.92 7.21
N LEU A 364 -16.21 -3.71 6.57
CA LEU A 364 -15.56 -2.39 6.45
C LEU A 364 -16.41 -1.39 5.64
N MET A 365 -17.00 -1.83 4.53
CA MET A 365 -17.86 -0.97 3.69
C MET A 365 -19.14 -0.58 4.46
N GLU A 366 -19.75 -1.50 5.19
CA GLU A 366 -20.93 -1.25 6.03
C GLU A 366 -20.65 -0.21 7.12
N LEU A 367 -19.52 -0.34 7.82
CA LEU A 367 -19.11 0.60 8.86
C LEU A 367 -18.89 2.03 8.33
N VAL A 368 -18.49 2.19 7.07
CA VAL A 368 -18.24 3.52 6.48
C VAL A 368 -19.54 4.20 6.06
N VAL A 369 -20.51 3.43 5.52
CA VAL A 369 -21.86 3.95 5.22
C VAL A 369 -22.57 4.41 6.50
N GLU A 370 -22.49 3.61 7.57
CA GLU A 370 -23.10 3.95 8.87
C GLU A 370 -22.58 5.26 9.46
N ALA A 371 -21.33 5.62 9.18
CA ALA A 371 -20.64 6.68 9.90
C ALA A 371 -20.43 7.98 9.09
N VAL A 372 -20.56 7.96 7.76
CA VAL A 372 -20.46 9.16 6.87
C VAL A 372 -21.81 9.51 6.19
N GLY A 373 -22.80 8.61 6.24
CA GLY A 373 -24.08 8.76 5.53
C GLY A 373 -24.10 8.09 4.14
N PRO A 374 -25.21 8.22 3.37
CA PRO A 374 -25.32 7.60 2.04
C PRO A 374 -24.16 8.05 1.13
N PRO A 375 -23.77 7.22 0.14
CA PRO A 375 -22.46 7.31 -0.49
C PRO A 375 -22.20 8.70 -1.05
N LEU A 376 -21.03 9.26 -0.71
CA LEU A 376 -20.57 10.55 -1.23
C LEU A 376 -20.68 10.53 -2.75
N PRO A 377 -21.56 11.35 -3.34
CA PRO A 377 -21.62 11.50 -4.78
C PRO A 377 -20.32 12.20 -5.16
N THR A 378 -19.53 11.56 -6.02
CA THR A 378 -18.28 12.07 -6.63
C THR A 378 -16.98 11.89 -5.83
N GLY A 379 -16.11 11.03 -6.37
CA GLY A 379 -14.67 11.32 -6.51
C GLY A 379 -13.72 10.84 -5.42
N SER A 380 -14.16 10.66 -4.18
CA SER A 380 -13.23 10.30 -3.09
C SER A 380 -13.27 8.80 -2.77
N GLY A 381 -12.66 7.99 -3.66
CA GLY A 381 -12.16 6.68 -3.26
C GLY A 381 -11.28 6.76 -1.99
N SER A 382 -10.74 7.94 -1.67
CA SER A 382 -9.92 8.24 -0.48
C SER A 382 -10.59 7.93 0.88
N ALA A 383 -11.92 7.91 1.00
CA ALA A 383 -12.57 7.67 2.29
C ALA A 383 -12.66 6.17 2.66
N LEU A 384 -12.60 5.27 1.67
CA LEU A 384 -12.69 3.83 1.84
C LEU A 384 -11.33 3.11 1.72
N LEU A 385 -10.31 3.80 1.21
CA LEU A 385 -8.93 3.28 1.08
C LEU A 385 -8.19 3.24 2.42
N GLY A 386 -8.88 3.47 3.54
CA GLY A 386 -8.38 3.44 4.90
C GLY A 386 -8.49 2.09 5.64
N GLY A 387 -8.63 0.96 4.92
CA GLY A 387 -8.43 -0.39 5.49
C GLY A 387 -8.99 -1.55 4.62
N PRO A 388 -8.48 -2.80 4.74
CA PRO A 388 -7.47 -3.26 5.68
C PRO A 388 -6.05 -3.37 5.07
N MET A 389 -5.05 -3.18 5.92
CA MET A 389 -3.58 -3.13 5.69
C MET A 389 -2.94 -4.48 5.33
N PHE A 390 -3.69 -5.41 4.77
CA PHE A 390 -3.27 -6.80 4.71
C PHE A 390 -2.58 -7.11 3.38
N LEU A 391 -1.65 -6.27 2.93
CA LEU A 391 -0.31 -6.35 3.49
C LEU A 391 0.48 -5.01 3.36
N THR A 392 0.66 -4.25 4.45
CA THR A 392 1.96 -3.59 4.72
C THR A 392 3.13 -4.60 4.61
N LEU A 393 2.79 -5.89 4.69
CA LEU A 393 3.58 -7.11 4.63
C LEU A 393 3.97 -7.58 3.20
N SER A 394 3.78 -6.80 2.12
CA SER A 394 4.42 -7.12 0.83
C SER A 394 5.92 -6.80 0.83
N GLN A 395 6.46 -6.25 1.93
CA GLN A 395 7.88 -6.22 2.18
C GLN A 395 8.33 -7.45 3.00
N PRO A 396 9.46 -8.07 2.66
CA PRO A 396 10.12 -9.03 3.53
C PRO A 396 10.64 -8.25 4.75
N ILE A 397 9.96 -8.36 5.90
CA ILE A 397 10.54 -7.89 7.15
C ILE A 397 11.55 -8.96 7.58
N ALA A 398 12.74 -8.88 6.98
CA ALA A 398 13.93 -9.53 7.47
C ALA A 398 14.37 -8.85 8.78
N ALA A 399 13.58 -8.96 9.86
CA ALA A 399 13.99 -8.68 11.26
C ALA A 399 12.82 -8.69 12.28
N GLU A 400 11.71 -9.41 12.10
CA GLU A 400 10.81 -9.67 13.24
C GLU A 400 10.97 -11.10 13.77
N PRO A 401 11.35 -11.27 15.06
CA PRO A 401 11.58 -12.58 15.62
C PRO A 401 10.24 -13.34 15.74
N PRO A 402 10.24 -14.67 15.60
CA PRO A 402 9.06 -15.49 15.85
C PRO A 402 8.69 -15.39 17.34
N GLY A 403 7.83 -14.43 17.70
CA GLY A 403 7.49 -14.18 19.10
C GLY A 403 6.82 -12.84 19.45
N SER A 404 6.72 -11.87 18.53
CA SER A 404 5.93 -10.64 18.72
C SER A 404 4.45 -10.90 18.41
N ARG A 405 3.61 -11.21 19.41
CA ARG A 405 2.15 -11.37 19.21
C ARG A 405 1.35 -10.13 19.66
N PRO A 406 0.95 -9.23 18.74
CA PRO A 406 -0.27 -8.45 18.81
C PRO A 406 -1.36 -9.15 17.97
N GLY A 407 -2.57 -9.37 18.51
CA GLY A 407 -3.62 -10.13 17.81
C GLY A 407 -4.23 -9.36 16.62
N GLY A 408 -3.90 -9.75 15.39
CA GLY A 408 -4.71 -9.51 14.18
C GLY A 408 -4.77 -8.09 13.58
N LEU A 409 -4.78 -8.01 12.23
CA LEU A 409 -4.88 -6.78 11.40
C LEU A 409 -4.10 -5.57 11.92
N ALA A 410 -2.84 -5.79 12.35
CA ALA A 410 -2.01 -4.92 13.21
C ALA A 410 -2.79 -3.79 13.90
N ALA A 411 -3.68 -4.29 14.76
CA ALA A 411 -4.68 -3.66 15.62
C ALA A 411 -5.93 -3.07 14.92
N VAL A 412 -6.56 -3.82 13.98
CA VAL A 412 -7.70 -3.41 13.11
C VAL A 412 -7.52 -1.99 12.52
N LEU A 413 -6.24 -1.67 12.32
CA LEU A 413 -5.60 -0.38 12.01
C LEU A 413 -5.95 0.77 12.93
N ALA A 414 -5.56 0.54 14.19
CA ALA A 414 -5.73 1.42 15.32
C ALA A 414 -7.19 1.90 15.46
N LEU A 415 -8.12 0.96 15.26
CA LEU A 415 -9.59 1.04 15.40
C LEU A 415 -10.25 2.14 14.55
N LEU A 416 -10.31 1.97 13.22
CA LEU A 416 -10.91 3.00 12.32
C LEU A 416 -10.35 4.42 12.62
N ARG A 417 -9.10 4.43 13.12
CA ARG A 417 -8.30 5.46 13.80
C ARG A 417 -9.04 6.74 14.16
N GLU A 418 -9.93 6.56 15.15
CA GLU A 418 -10.87 7.51 15.77
C GLU A 418 -12.32 7.49 15.24
N ARG A 419 -12.81 6.51 14.46
CA ARG A 419 -14.24 6.46 14.10
C ARG A 419 -14.73 7.81 13.50
N LEU A 420 -13.90 8.46 12.66
CA LEU A 420 -14.19 9.68 11.88
C LEU A 420 -14.43 10.98 12.70
N SER A 421 -13.38 11.69 13.12
CA SER A 421 -13.37 13.07 13.71
C SER A 421 -14.72 13.84 13.83
N TRP A 422 -15.26 14.02 15.04
CA TRP A 422 -16.51 14.74 15.35
C TRP A 422 -16.58 16.23 14.91
N PRO A 423 -17.79 16.80 14.63
CA PRO A 423 -17.99 18.24 14.75
C PRO A 423 -17.83 18.66 16.22
N PRO A 424 -17.20 19.82 16.54
CA PRO A 424 -17.00 20.20 17.95
C PRO A 424 -18.35 20.24 18.71
N GLY A 425 -18.57 19.30 19.64
CA GLY A 425 -19.64 19.39 20.65
C GLY A 425 -20.54 18.18 21.03
N ARG A 426 -20.25 16.90 20.72
CA ARG A 426 -21.13 15.78 21.16
C ARG A 426 -20.38 14.57 21.71
N GLU A 427 -20.39 14.34 23.04
CA GLU A 427 -19.76 13.18 23.72
C GLU A 427 -20.30 11.77 23.32
N PRO A 428 -19.56 10.67 23.55
CA PRO A 428 -19.94 9.34 23.08
C PRO A 428 -20.80 8.63 24.14
N GLN A 429 -22.02 8.23 23.77
CA GLN A 429 -22.82 7.29 24.55
C GLN A 429 -22.53 5.84 24.09
N HIS A 430 -21.78 5.10 24.91
CA HIS A 430 -21.60 3.62 25.05
C HIS A 430 -21.76 2.60 23.87
N SER A 431 -20.90 1.57 23.92
CA SER A 431 -20.85 0.30 23.13
C SER A 431 -20.40 0.37 21.66
N HIS A 432 -19.51 -0.55 21.26
CA HIS A 432 -19.07 -0.71 19.87
C HIS A 432 -20.20 -1.33 19.02
N PRO A 433 -20.38 -0.94 17.73
CA PRO A 433 -21.35 -1.57 16.84
C PRO A 433 -21.07 -3.07 16.70
N VAL A 434 -22.13 -3.87 16.55
CA VAL A 434 -22.02 -5.31 16.30
C VAL A 434 -21.14 -5.58 15.05
N THR A 435 -21.29 -4.79 14.00
CA THR A 435 -20.49 -4.86 12.77
C THR A 435 -18.99 -4.65 13.03
N PHE A 436 -18.65 -3.74 13.95
CA PHE A 436 -17.26 -3.47 14.34
C PHE A 436 -16.67 -4.64 15.12
N LEU A 437 -17.41 -5.16 16.11
CA LEU A 437 -16.98 -6.33 16.87
C LEU A 437 -16.78 -7.54 15.95
N ARG A 438 -17.66 -7.72 14.97
CA ARG A 438 -17.54 -8.79 13.97
C ARG A 438 -16.30 -8.65 13.09
N LEU A 439 -15.97 -7.43 12.66
CA LEU A 439 -14.73 -7.17 11.92
C LEU A 439 -13.49 -7.52 12.75
N VAL A 440 -13.48 -7.17 14.04
CA VAL A 440 -12.40 -7.53 14.97
C VAL A 440 -12.23 -9.04 15.08
N GLU A 441 -13.34 -9.78 15.17
CA GLU A 441 -13.32 -11.25 15.18
C GLU A 441 -12.72 -11.83 13.90
N VAL A 442 -13.21 -11.40 12.72
CA VAL A 442 -12.74 -11.89 11.41
C VAL A 442 -11.27 -11.58 11.16
N ALA A 443 -10.78 -10.45 11.67
CA ALA A 443 -9.40 -10.03 11.48
C ALA A 443 -8.44 -10.55 12.58
N SER A 444 -8.96 -11.26 13.59
CA SER A 444 -8.18 -11.90 14.65
C SER A 444 -7.47 -13.17 14.14
N PRO A 445 -6.50 -13.71 14.89
CA PRO A 445 -5.89 -15.02 14.57
C PRO A 445 -6.90 -16.16 14.47
N ASP A 446 -8.04 -16.05 15.15
CA ASP A 446 -9.11 -17.05 15.14
C ASP A 446 -10.16 -16.77 14.05
N GLY A 447 -10.03 -15.66 13.32
CA GLY A 447 -10.95 -15.26 12.26
C GLY A 447 -11.25 -16.35 11.23
N PRO A 448 -10.25 -17.05 10.68
CA PRO A 448 -10.49 -18.19 9.78
C PRO A 448 -11.35 -19.28 10.42
N PHE A 449 -11.11 -19.58 11.70
CA PHE A 449 -11.88 -20.58 12.44
C PHE A 449 -13.32 -20.13 12.65
N LEU A 450 -13.49 -18.89 13.14
CA LEU A 450 -14.82 -18.30 13.37
C LEU A 450 -15.62 -18.16 12.08
N GLN A 451 -14.94 -17.97 10.94
CA GLN A 451 -15.57 -17.94 9.63
C GLN A 451 -16.03 -19.33 9.19
N LEU A 452 -15.21 -20.37 9.38
CA LEU A 452 -15.64 -21.75 9.11
C LEU A 452 -16.86 -22.15 9.95
N LEU A 453 -16.89 -21.76 11.23
CA LEU A 453 -18.06 -21.97 12.09
C LEU A 453 -19.30 -21.24 11.56
N ALA A 454 -19.14 -19.99 11.09
CA ALA A 454 -20.24 -19.21 10.56
C ALA A 454 -20.79 -19.79 9.24
N GLU A 455 -19.92 -20.35 8.41
CA GLU A 455 -20.28 -21.06 7.16
C GLU A 455 -20.74 -22.51 7.40
N LYS A 456 -20.86 -22.95 8.65
CA LYS A 456 -21.20 -24.33 9.03
C LYS A 456 -20.25 -25.40 8.50
N ARG A 457 -19.00 -25.02 8.19
CA ARG A 457 -17.93 -25.95 7.78
C ARG A 457 -17.27 -26.57 9.02
N PHE A 458 -18.08 -27.20 9.87
CA PHE A 458 -17.66 -27.65 11.20
C PHE A 458 -16.58 -28.74 11.15
N GLN A 459 -16.64 -29.65 10.17
CA GLN A 459 -15.62 -30.69 10.01
C GLN A 459 -14.23 -30.10 9.79
N GLU A 460 -14.11 -29.12 8.89
CA GLU A 460 -12.83 -28.46 8.59
C GLU A 460 -12.32 -27.68 9.80
N ALA A 461 -13.21 -27.00 10.52
CA ALA A 461 -12.87 -26.33 11.77
C ALA A 461 -12.32 -27.34 12.81
N ILE A 462 -12.96 -28.51 12.96
CA ILE A 462 -12.49 -29.56 13.88
C ILE A 462 -11.09 -30.03 13.52
N GLU A 463 -10.86 -30.40 12.25
CA GLU A 463 -9.56 -30.88 11.77
C GLU A 463 -8.45 -29.85 12.01
N ILE A 464 -8.73 -28.57 11.71
CA ILE A 464 -7.81 -27.47 11.94
C ILE A 464 -7.45 -27.32 13.42
N ALA A 465 -8.44 -27.30 14.32
CA ALA A 465 -8.16 -27.15 15.74
C ALA A 465 -7.39 -28.33 16.29
N GLU A 466 -7.67 -29.56 15.85
CA GLU A 466 -6.94 -30.76 16.26
C GLU A 466 -5.48 -30.71 15.79
N ASP A 467 -5.23 -30.37 14.52
CA ASP A 467 -3.89 -30.23 13.97
C ASP A 467 -3.09 -29.11 14.69
N GLU A 468 -3.70 -27.95 14.94
CA GLU A 468 -3.04 -26.86 15.68
C GLU A 468 -2.79 -27.22 17.16
N LEU A 469 -3.71 -27.96 17.80
CA LEU A 469 -3.53 -28.43 19.17
C LEU A 469 -2.35 -29.40 19.29
N ASP A 470 -2.15 -30.25 18.29
CA ASP A 470 -1.02 -31.19 18.25
C ASP A 470 0.31 -30.49 17.96
N ALA A 471 0.30 -29.46 17.11
CA ALA A 471 1.48 -28.67 16.78
C ALA A 471 1.88 -27.66 17.87
N THR A 472 0.95 -27.23 18.74
CA THR A 472 1.23 -26.20 19.76
C THR A 472 2.01 -26.77 20.96
N PRO A 473 3.21 -26.25 21.29
CA PRO A 473 4.04 -26.77 22.38
C PRO A 473 3.35 -26.65 23.76
N ALA A 474 3.66 -27.55 24.69
CA ALA A 474 3.15 -27.53 26.06
C ALA A 474 4.04 -26.67 26.97
N ASP A 475 4.17 -25.38 26.64
CA ASP A 475 4.79 -24.36 27.49
C ASP A 475 3.75 -23.32 27.93
N ARG A 476 4.10 -22.40 28.84
CA ARG A 476 3.11 -21.43 29.38
C ARG A 476 2.37 -20.60 28.31
N ARG A 477 3.01 -20.28 27.18
CA ARG A 477 2.37 -19.52 26.09
C ARG A 477 1.52 -20.43 25.22
N GLY A 478 2.00 -21.64 25.00
CA GLY A 478 1.27 -22.71 24.34
C GLY A 478 0.03 -23.14 25.12
N ASP A 479 0.08 -23.18 26.46
CA ASP A 479 -1.06 -23.56 27.31
C ASP A 479 -2.27 -22.62 27.14
N LEU A 480 -2.02 -21.30 27.02
CA LEU A 480 -3.07 -20.32 26.71
C LEU A 480 -3.69 -20.59 25.34
N ARG A 481 -2.85 -20.74 24.30
CA ARG A 481 -3.32 -21.04 22.93
C ARG A 481 -4.04 -22.38 22.86
N ARG A 482 -3.57 -23.40 23.57
CA ARG A 482 -4.22 -24.72 23.66
C ARG A 482 -5.59 -24.61 24.35
N GLY A 483 -5.73 -23.73 25.35
CA GLY A 483 -7.03 -23.42 25.95
C GLY A 483 -8.01 -22.81 24.95
N GLU A 484 -7.58 -21.80 24.20
CA GLU A 484 -8.37 -21.17 23.13
C GLU A 484 -8.78 -22.17 22.05
N LEU A 485 -7.84 -22.98 21.56
CA LEU A 485 -8.11 -23.99 20.53
C LEU A 485 -9.07 -25.09 21.01
N ARG A 486 -8.99 -25.52 22.28
CA ARG A 486 -9.98 -26.44 22.86
C ARG A 486 -11.37 -25.82 22.91
N HIS A 487 -11.46 -24.54 23.28
CA HIS A 487 -12.73 -23.83 23.27
C HIS A 487 -13.34 -23.75 21.85
N LEU A 488 -12.51 -23.41 20.85
CA LEU A 488 -12.89 -23.37 19.44
C LEU A 488 -13.32 -24.76 18.91
N LEU A 489 -12.55 -25.81 19.23
CA LEU A 489 -12.89 -27.20 18.92
C LEU A 489 -14.23 -27.62 19.54
N GLY A 490 -14.44 -27.28 20.81
CA GLY A 490 -15.70 -27.52 21.51
C GLY A 490 -16.89 -26.86 20.80
N ARG A 491 -16.75 -25.61 20.36
CA ARG A 491 -17.78 -24.91 19.58
C ARG A 491 -18.06 -25.57 18.23
N ALA A 492 -17.03 -26.02 17.52
CA ALA A 492 -17.18 -26.72 16.25
C ALA A 492 -17.91 -28.05 16.41
N LEU A 493 -17.57 -28.81 17.45
CA LEU A 493 -18.23 -30.07 17.80
C LEU A 493 -19.70 -29.86 18.16
N LEU A 494 -20.03 -28.83 18.95
CA LEU A 494 -21.43 -28.49 19.26
C LEU A 494 -22.23 -28.11 18.01
N GLY A 495 -21.62 -27.36 17.09
CA GLY A 495 -22.24 -27.01 15.81
C GLY A 495 -22.54 -28.24 14.95
N ARG A 496 -21.55 -29.14 14.80
CA ARG A 496 -21.72 -30.39 14.04
C ARG A 496 -22.70 -31.36 14.71
N ALA A 497 -22.70 -31.41 16.05
CA ALA A 497 -23.66 -32.22 16.81
C ALA A 497 -25.10 -31.84 16.48
N LYS A 498 -25.37 -30.53 16.36
CA LYS A 498 -26.69 -30.02 16.00
C LYS A 498 -27.08 -30.35 14.56
N GLU A 499 -26.17 -30.24 13.60
CA GLU A 499 -26.47 -30.65 12.21
C GLU A 499 -26.79 -32.15 12.13
N ARG A 500 -26.01 -32.98 12.81
CA ARG A 500 -26.26 -34.43 12.88
C ARG A 500 -27.58 -34.76 13.56
N LEU A 501 -27.97 -33.98 14.57
CA LEU A 501 -29.28 -34.08 15.22
C LEU A 501 -30.42 -33.77 14.21
N ASP A 502 -30.27 -32.70 13.42
CA ASP A 502 -31.24 -32.33 12.38
C ASP A 502 -31.31 -33.38 11.26
N GLU A 503 -30.18 -34.02 10.94
CA GLU A 503 -30.05 -35.14 10.00
C GLU A 503 -30.51 -36.51 10.57
N GLN A 504 -30.87 -36.55 11.85
CA GLN A 504 -31.27 -37.76 12.58
C GLN A 504 -30.16 -38.82 12.75
N ASP A 505 -28.89 -38.42 12.63
CA ASP A 505 -27.75 -39.25 13.03
C ASP A 505 -27.51 -39.10 14.54
N TRP A 506 -28.38 -39.74 15.33
CA TRP A 506 -28.43 -39.57 16.79
C TRP A 506 -27.15 -40.04 17.49
N GLN A 507 -26.51 -41.08 16.96
CA GLN A 507 -25.25 -41.58 17.52
C GLN A 507 -24.14 -40.56 17.34
N ALA A 508 -23.92 -40.11 16.10
CA ALA A 508 -22.83 -39.20 15.79
C ALA A 508 -23.06 -37.81 16.43
N ALA A 509 -24.32 -37.39 16.59
CA ALA A 509 -24.68 -36.19 17.35
C ALA A 509 -24.31 -36.32 18.84
N PHE A 510 -24.67 -37.44 19.48
CA PHE A 510 -24.36 -37.66 20.89
C PHE A 510 -22.85 -37.75 21.15
N GLU A 511 -22.12 -38.46 20.29
CA GLU A 511 -20.65 -38.58 20.37
C GLU A 511 -19.95 -37.21 20.22
N ASP A 512 -20.50 -36.31 19.42
CA ASP A 512 -19.97 -34.95 19.29
C ASP A 512 -20.22 -34.08 20.53
N TYR A 513 -21.38 -34.21 21.18
CA TYR A 513 -21.62 -33.56 22.48
C TYR A 513 -20.67 -34.06 23.56
N GLU A 514 -20.41 -35.36 23.60
CA GLU A 514 -19.40 -35.94 24.50
C GLU A 514 -18.01 -35.38 24.25
N ARG A 515 -17.57 -35.36 22.99
CA ARG A 515 -16.28 -34.78 22.62
C ARG A 515 -16.19 -33.30 22.94
N ALA A 516 -17.27 -32.55 22.77
CA ALA A 516 -17.32 -31.13 23.12
C ALA A 516 -17.15 -30.92 24.64
N ALA A 517 -17.81 -31.75 25.45
CA ALA A 517 -17.67 -31.75 26.91
C ALA A 517 -16.24 -32.03 27.35
N ASP A 518 -15.57 -32.98 26.69
CA ASP A 518 -14.16 -33.31 26.95
C ASP A 518 -13.21 -32.14 26.65
N GLN A 519 -13.59 -31.22 25.74
CA GLN A 519 -12.86 -29.99 25.47
C GLN A 519 -13.23 -28.84 26.42
N GLY A 520 -14.17 -29.04 27.35
CA GLY A 520 -14.63 -28.04 28.31
C GLY A 520 -15.75 -27.14 27.78
N ALA A 521 -16.49 -27.54 26.74
CA ALA A 521 -17.64 -26.79 26.27
C ALA A 521 -18.81 -26.85 27.27
N GLU A 522 -19.55 -25.75 27.40
CA GLU A 522 -20.72 -25.69 28.28
C GLU A 522 -21.93 -26.35 27.59
N LEU A 523 -22.45 -27.44 28.18
CA LEU A 523 -23.58 -28.19 27.63
C LEU A 523 -24.97 -27.71 28.08
N ASN A 524 -25.06 -26.88 29.13
CA ASN A 524 -26.34 -26.42 29.69
C ASN A 524 -27.27 -25.81 28.61
N PRO A 525 -26.79 -24.96 27.67
CA PRO A 525 -27.65 -24.41 26.62
C PRO A 525 -28.18 -25.44 25.61
N HIS A 526 -27.54 -26.62 25.55
CA HIS A 526 -27.84 -27.71 24.61
C HIS A 526 -28.51 -28.91 25.30
N GLN A 527 -29.07 -28.71 26.50
CA GLN A 527 -29.65 -29.79 27.29
C GLN A 527 -30.70 -30.58 26.50
N ALA A 528 -31.69 -29.92 25.90
CA ALA A 528 -32.76 -30.58 25.17
C ALA A 528 -32.24 -31.40 23.97
N ASP A 529 -31.26 -30.85 23.24
CA ASP A 529 -30.65 -31.50 22.07
C ASP A 529 -29.87 -32.76 22.47
N LEU A 530 -29.08 -32.68 23.56
CA LEU A 530 -28.36 -33.81 24.14
C LEU A 530 -29.34 -34.90 24.63
N GLU A 531 -30.40 -34.51 25.34
CA GLU A 531 -31.43 -35.42 25.82
C GLU A 531 -32.10 -36.16 24.66
N GLN A 532 -32.44 -35.42 23.60
CA GLN A 532 -33.05 -35.96 22.39
C GLN A 532 -32.09 -36.94 21.69
N ALA A 533 -30.83 -36.56 21.45
CA ALA A 533 -29.83 -37.43 20.82
C ALA A 533 -29.65 -38.73 21.61
N ALA A 534 -29.43 -38.64 22.92
CA ALA A 534 -29.23 -39.80 23.79
C ALA A 534 -30.47 -40.71 23.84
N TYR A 535 -31.66 -40.12 23.91
CA TYR A 535 -32.91 -40.84 23.96
C TYR A 535 -33.21 -41.57 22.65
N GLN A 536 -33.03 -40.91 21.50
CA GLN A 536 -33.31 -41.48 20.19
C GLN A 536 -32.26 -42.52 19.78
N TRP A 537 -30.97 -42.24 19.98
CA TRP A 537 -29.92 -43.25 19.76
C TRP A 537 -30.15 -44.48 20.63
N GLY A 538 -30.45 -44.25 21.90
CA GLY A 538 -30.80 -45.30 22.84
C GLY A 538 -32.01 -46.16 22.40
N LYS A 539 -33.03 -45.52 21.81
CA LYS A 539 -34.19 -46.21 21.22
C LYS A 539 -33.84 -47.01 19.97
N GLU A 540 -32.94 -46.54 19.12
CA GLU A 540 -32.52 -47.28 17.92
C GLU A 540 -31.75 -48.56 18.28
N LEU A 541 -30.93 -48.48 19.33
CA LEU A 541 -30.26 -49.66 19.87
C LEU A 541 -31.25 -50.66 20.47
N ARG A 542 -32.39 -50.17 21.00
CA ARG A 542 -33.43 -50.95 21.67
C ARG A 542 -34.23 -51.84 20.71
N ARG A 543 -33.86 -53.12 20.61
CA ARG A 543 -34.52 -54.18 19.81
C ARG A 543 -35.43 -55.12 20.61
N GLY A 544 -35.62 -54.86 21.91
CA GLY A 544 -36.55 -55.59 22.78
C GLY A 544 -35.94 -56.81 23.50
N ASP A 545 -34.69 -57.14 23.22
CA ASP A 545 -33.87 -58.15 23.90
C ASP A 545 -33.05 -57.55 25.07
N ARG A 546 -32.54 -58.40 25.97
CA ARG A 546 -31.81 -57.97 27.17
C ARG A 546 -30.57 -57.14 26.84
N SER A 547 -29.81 -57.53 25.81
CA SER A 547 -28.61 -56.82 25.34
C SER A 547 -28.92 -55.40 24.90
N SER A 548 -30.03 -55.17 24.20
CA SER A 548 -30.37 -53.83 23.75
C SER A 548 -30.84 -52.90 24.86
N TRP A 549 -31.51 -53.41 25.89
CA TRP A 549 -31.85 -52.62 27.09
C TRP A 549 -30.60 -52.21 27.88
N GLN A 550 -29.57 -53.05 27.91
CA GLN A 550 -28.28 -52.71 28.53
C GLN A 550 -27.58 -51.58 27.76
N SER A 551 -27.55 -51.67 26.42
CA SER A 551 -27.02 -50.60 25.57
C SER A 551 -27.80 -49.29 25.73
N TYR A 552 -29.13 -49.36 25.80
CA TYR A 552 -29.98 -48.18 26.02
C TYR A 552 -29.68 -47.51 27.38
N ALA A 553 -29.66 -48.28 28.47
CA ALA A 553 -29.33 -47.78 29.80
C ALA A 553 -27.90 -47.21 29.86
N ALA A 554 -26.94 -47.79 29.12
CA ALA A 554 -25.57 -47.30 29.05
C ALA A 554 -25.48 -45.92 28.39
N VAL A 555 -26.21 -45.68 27.28
CA VAL A 555 -26.26 -44.38 26.61
C VAL A 555 -26.88 -43.31 27.53
N LEU A 556 -28.01 -43.61 28.17
CA LEU A 556 -28.67 -42.67 29.09
C LEU A 556 -27.81 -42.35 30.33
N ASN A 557 -27.09 -43.34 30.87
CA ASN A 557 -26.15 -43.14 31.97
C ASN A 557 -24.91 -42.31 31.55
N ARG A 558 -24.43 -42.43 30.31
CA ARG A 558 -23.40 -41.53 29.76
C ARG A 558 -23.92 -40.11 29.68
N ALA A 559 -25.10 -39.90 29.11
CA ALA A 559 -25.74 -38.60 28.97
C ALA A 559 -25.93 -37.89 30.33
N LEU A 560 -26.44 -38.59 31.34
CA LEU A 560 -26.64 -38.05 32.70
C LEU A 560 -25.35 -37.62 33.41
N ARG A 561 -24.21 -38.25 33.07
CA ARG A 561 -22.91 -37.88 33.62
C ARG A 561 -22.33 -36.62 32.98
N LEU A 562 -22.66 -36.37 31.72
CA LEU A 562 -22.29 -35.15 31.01
C LEU A 562 -23.13 -33.98 31.51
N LEU A 563 -24.45 -34.18 31.64
CA LEU A 563 -25.38 -33.17 32.07
C LEU A 563 -26.54 -33.79 32.89
N PRO A 564 -26.65 -33.48 34.19
CA PRO A 564 -27.77 -33.96 35.00
C PRO A 564 -29.12 -33.47 34.48
N SER A 565 -30.02 -34.39 34.17
CA SER A 565 -31.36 -34.11 33.67
C SER A 565 -32.39 -35.01 34.32
N ARG A 566 -33.53 -34.42 34.70
CA ARG A 566 -34.68 -35.18 35.21
C ARG A 566 -35.28 -36.10 34.15
N GLY A 567 -35.39 -35.64 32.91
CA GLY A 567 -35.94 -36.45 31.80
C GLY A 567 -35.08 -37.67 31.49
N LEU A 568 -33.75 -37.51 31.48
CA LEU A 568 -32.85 -38.65 31.29
C LEU A 568 -32.85 -39.61 32.49
N ALA A 569 -32.99 -39.08 33.72
CA ALA A 569 -33.06 -39.90 34.93
C ALA A 569 -34.30 -40.79 34.94
N GLU A 570 -35.47 -40.24 34.58
CA GLU A 570 -36.72 -40.98 34.46
C GLU A 570 -36.63 -42.07 33.36
N ASN A 571 -36.04 -41.73 32.21
CA ASN A 571 -35.82 -42.71 31.13
C ASN A 571 -34.83 -43.82 31.52
N LEU A 572 -33.78 -43.49 32.28
CA LEU A 572 -32.82 -44.46 32.78
C LEU A 572 -33.46 -45.39 33.81
N GLU A 573 -34.29 -44.85 34.72
CA GLU A 573 -35.01 -45.65 35.70
C GLU A 573 -35.94 -46.67 35.02
N GLU A 574 -36.69 -46.25 34.00
CA GLU A 574 -37.51 -47.17 33.21
C GLU A 574 -36.65 -48.23 32.50
N ALA A 575 -35.51 -47.86 31.92
CA ALA A 575 -34.61 -48.83 31.29
C ALA A 575 -34.05 -49.84 32.31
N LEU A 576 -33.70 -49.39 33.52
CA LEU A 576 -33.19 -50.24 34.60
C LEU A 576 -34.26 -51.21 35.15
N ARG A 577 -35.54 -50.81 35.23
CA ARG A 577 -36.64 -51.72 35.62
C ARG A 577 -36.81 -52.91 34.67
N ARG A 578 -36.36 -52.78 33.43
CA ARG A 578 -36.39 -53.85 32.41
C ARG A 578 -35.15 -54.75 32.46
N LEU A 579 -34.18 -54.44 33.32
CA LEU A 579 -32.97 -55.21 33.54
C LEU A 579 -33.02 -55.93 34.91
N PRO A 580 -32.24 -57.00 35.10
CA PRO A 580 -32.17 -57.71 36.38
C PRO A 580 -31.70 -56.81 37.54
N ALA A 581 -32.19 -57.08 38.75
CA ALA A 581 -31.94 -56.25 39.94
C ALA A 581 -30.45 -56.17 40.35
N ASP A 582 -29.63 -57.11 39.90
CA ASP A 582 -28.19 -57.19 40.11
C ASP A 582 -27.36 -56.52 38.98
N TYR A 583 -28.03 -55.97 37.95
CA TYR A 583 -27.35 -55.29 36.86
C TYR A 583 -26.64 -54.04 37.35
N LYS A 584 -25.31 -54.08 37.32
CA LYS A 584 -24.45 -52.92 37.54
C LYS A 584 -24.25 -52.21 36.21
N LEU A 585 -24.56 -50.92 36.17
CA LEU A 585 -24.17 -50.08 35.06
C LEU A 585 -22.66 -50.24 34.81
N PRO A 586 -22.23 -50.47 33.55
CA PRO A 586 -20.83 -50.63 33.25
C PRO A 586 -20.04 -49.45 33.81
N PRO A 587 -18.84 -49.68 34.39
CA PRO A 587 -17.92 -48.58 34.62
C PRO A 587 -17.73 -47.87 33.28
N VAL A 588 -17.70 -46.54 33.30
CA VAL A 588 -17.44 -45.77 32.08
C VAL A 588 -16.03 -46.13 31.63
N GLN A 589 -15.93 -47.08 30.70
CA GLN A 589 -14.79 -47.10 29.82
C GLN A 589 -14.98 -45.85 28.98
N ARG A 590 -14.21 -44.80 29.32
CA ARG A 590 -13.84 -43.85 28.28
C ARG A 590 -13.42 -44.72 27.11
N PRO A 591 -13.91 -44.51 25.88
CA PRO A 591 -13.21 -45.10 24.77
C PRO A 591 -11.74 -44.71 25.01
N GLU A 592 -10.86 -45.71 25.21
CA GLU A 592 -9.44 -45.47 25.04
C GLU A 592 -9.38 -44.67 23.76
N ARG A 593 -8.66 -43.54 23.76
CA ARG A 593 -8.39 -42.81 22.53
C ARG A 593 -7.98 -43.90 21.54
N ALA A 594 -8.90 -44.30 20.68
CA ALA A 594 -8.51 -44.90 19.44
C ALA A 594 -7.70 -43.74 18.90
N ARG A 595 -6.36 -43.88 18.96
CA ARG A 595 -5.58 -43.43 17.83
C ARG A 595 -6.42 -43.94 16.70
N VAL A 596 -7.12 -43.03 16.02
CA VAL A 596 -7.73 -43.33 14.76
C VAL A 596 -6.51 -43.77 13.98
N SER A 597 -6.27 -45.09 14.00
CA SER A 597 -5.44 -45.76 13.03
C SER A 597 -6.15 -45.34 11.79
N ARG A 598 -5.60 -44.28 11.18
CA ARG A 598 -6.02 -43.80 9.87
C ARG A 598 -6.32 -45.07 9.09
N PRO A 599 -7.43 -45.19 8.35
CA PRO A 599 -7.34 -46.06 7.20
C PRO A 599 -6.04 -45.60 6.53
N HIS A 600 -5.03 -46.48 6.51
CA HIS A 600 -3.89 -46.25 5.65
C HIS A 600 -4.58 -46.05 4.31
N ALA A 601 -4.61 -44.81 3.84
CA ALA A 601 -4.73 -44.58 2.42
C ALA A 601 -3.64 -45.48 1.88
N GLU A 602 -4.04 -46.58 1.24
CA GLU A 602 -3.12 -47.36 0.44
C GLU A 602 -2.30 -46.33 -0.33
N PRO A 603 -0.96 -46.43 -0.31
CA PRO A 603 -0.15 -45.52 -1.08
C PRO A 603 -0.74 -45.53 -2.48
N VAL A 604 -1.37 -44.41 -2.86
CA VAL A 604 -1.87 -44.22 -4.21
C VAL A 604 -0.68 -44.58 -5.08
N PRO A 605 -0.79 -45.59 -5.96
CA PRO A 605 0.35 -46.07 -6.72
C PRO A 605 1.01 -44.86 -7.32
N GLU A 606 2.28 -44.68 -6.94
CA GLU A 606 3.16 -43.55 -7.23
C GLU A 606 2.61 -42.79 -8.43
N ALA A 607 1.83 -41.74 -8.15
CA ALA A 607 1.12 -41.01 -9.17
C ALA A 607 2.21 -40.57 -10.13
N ALA A 608 2.22 -41.17 -11.33
CA ALA A 608 3.24 -40.97 -12.35
C ALA A 608 3.63 -39.50 -12.30
N ALA A 609 4.90 -39.24 -11.96
CA ALA A 609 5.45 -37.89 -11.71
C ALA A 609 4.66 -36.91 -12.57
N PRO A 610 3.90 -35.97 -11.97
CA PRO A 610 2.87 -35.23 -12.68
C PRO A 610 3.53 -34.76 -13.96
N LYS A 611 3.13 -35.33 -15.10
CA LYS A 611 3.67 -34.95 -16.41
C LYS A 611 3.58 -33.45 -16.38
N ALA A 612 4.74 -32.76 -16.28
CA ALA A 612 4.83 -31.35 -15.96
C ALA A 612 3.68 -30.70 -16.70
N ALA A 613 2.63 -30.33 -15.95
CA ALA A 613 1.39 -29.93 -16.58
C ALA A 613 1.84 -28.74 -17.40
N ARG A 614 1.86 -28.89 -18.73
CA ARG A 614 2.18 -27.78 -19.63
C ARG A 614 1.37 -26.64 -19.04
N PRO A 615 2.02 -25.52 -18.65
CA PRO A 615 1.33 -24.45 -17.97
C PRO A 615 0.07 -24.24 -18.78
N ARG A 616 -1.09 -24.49 -18.15
CA ARG A 616 -2.35 -24.05 -18.74
C ARG A 616 -2.13 -22.55 -18.76
N THR A 617 -1.64 -22.04 -19.90
CA THR A 617 -1.64 -20.62 -20.21
C THR A 617 -3.04 -20.22 -19.83
N GLU A 618 -3.19 -19.51 -18.72
CA GLU A 618 -4.47 -18.92 -18.37
C GLU A 618 -4.94 -18.29 -19.66
N GLN A 619 -6.15 -18.69 -20.08
CA GLN A 619 -6.70 -18.29 -21.35
C GLN A 619 -6.53 -16.79 -21.41
N LEU A 620 -5.67 -16.33 -22.32
CA LEU A 620 -5.56 -14.92 -22.66
C LEU A 620 -6.99 -14.38 -22.71
N SER A 621 -7.21 -13.20 -22.11
CA SER A 621 -8.53 -12.58 -22.06
C SER A 621 -9.27 -12.81 -23.39
N PRO A 622 -10.55 -13.23 -23.38
CA PRO A 622 -11.25 -13.57 -24.61
C PRO A 622 -11.29 -12.39 -25.59
N TYR A 623 -11.19 -11.16 -25.08
CA TYR A 623 -11.04 -9.93 -25.85
C TYR A 623 -9.68 -9.82 -26.54
N LEU A 624 -8.59 -10.24 -25.90
CA LEU A 624 -7.26 -10.30 -26.51
C LEU A 624 -7.16 -11.41 -27.56
N VAL A 625 -7.79 -12.56 -27.32
CA VAL A 625 -7.80 -13.68 -28.28
C VAL A 625 -8.53 -13.33 -29.58
N LEU A 626 -9.58 -12.52 -29.48
CA LEU A 626 -10.35 -12.06 -30.64
C LEU A 626 -9.92 -10.69 -31.16
N ASP A 627 -8.95 -10.04 -30.53
CA ASP A 627 -8.50 -8.67 -30.83
C ASP A 627 -9.67 -7.66 -30.94
N VAL A 628 -10.50 -7.60 -29.89
CA VAL A 628 -11.65 -6.69 -29.79
C VAL A 628 -11.63 -5.94 -28.45
N PRO A 629 -12.09 -4.67 -28.41
CA PRO A 629 -12.19 -3.94 -27.16
C PRO A 629 -13.29 -4.52 -26.25
N PRO A 630 -13.21 -4.34 -24.92
CA PRO A 630 -14.28 -4.74 -23.99
C PRO A 630 -15.65 -4.12 -24.30
N SER A 631 -15.72 -3.01 -25.04
CA SER A 631 -16.97 -2.37 -25.47
C SER A 631 -17.62 -3.02 -26.70
N ALA A 632 -17.01 -4.04 -27.30
CA ALA A 632 -17.51 -4.68 -28.52
C ALA A 632 -18.89 -5.35 -28.33
N ASP A 633 -19.80 -5.09 -29.26
CA ASP A 633 -21.11 -5.73 -29.29
C ASP A 633 -21.03 -7.17 -29.86
N GLY A 634 -22.17 -7.89 -29.83
CA GLY A 634 -22.21 -9.29 -30.29
C GLY A 634 -21.86 -9.44 -31.77
N SER A 635 -22.15 -8.42 -32.59
CA SER A 635 -21.86 -8.40 -34.01
C SER A 635 -20.35 -8.23 -34.27
N ALA A 636 -19.70 -7.32 -33.55
CA ALA A 636 -18.26 -7.10 -33.61
C ALA A 636 -17.47 -8.33 -33.13
N VAL A 637 -17.92 -8.98 -32.05
CA VAL A 637 -17.35 -10.25 -31.57
C VAL A 637 -17.50 -11.35 -32.63
N GLN A 638 -18.67 -11.46 -33.26
CA GLN A 638 -18.91 -12.45 -34.31
C GLN A 638 -18.03 -12.22 -35.54
N ALA A 639 -17.86 -10.97 -35.96
CA ALA A 639 -16.99 -10.60 -37.08
C ALA A 639 -15.52 -10.93 -36.75
N ALA A 640 -15.06 -10.58 -35.55
CA ALA A 640 -13.72 -10.87 -35.07
C ALA A 640 -13.43 -12.38 -34.99
N TYR A 641 -14.38 -13.16 -34.47
CA TYR A 641 -14.30 -14.61 -34.48
C TYR A 641 -14.08 -15.19 -35.88
N LEU A 642 -14.83 -14.73 -36.88
CA LEU A 642 -14.65 -15.21 -38.26
C LEU A 642 -13.28 -14.82 -38.83
N ARG A 643 -12.78 -13.62 -38.53
CA ARG A 643 -11.43 -13.18 -38.93
C ARG A 643 -10.35 -14.05 -38.29
N GLU A 644 -10.39 -14.25 -36.97
CA GLU A 644 -9.39 -15.04 -36.24
C GLU A 644 -9.48 -16.53 -36.57
N LEU A 645 -10.68 -17.08 -36.81
CA LEU A 645 -10.85 -18.45 -37.24
C LEU A 645 -10.21 -18.69 -38.62
N LYS A 646 -10.32 -17.70 -39.53
CA LYS A 646 -9.65 -17.72 -40.83
C LYS A 646 -8.13 -17.61 -40.67
N ALA A 647 -7.65 -16.70 -39.82
CA ALA A 647 -6.23 -16.52 -39.52
C ALA A 647 -5.60 -17.77 -38.88
N ALA A 648 -6.34 -18.50 -38.05
CA ALA A 648 -5.88 -19.74 -37.43
C ALA A 648 -5.64 -20.89 -38.43
N GLY A 649 -6.17 -20.81 -39.66
CA GLY A 649 -5.82 -21.73 -40.74
C GLY A 649 -6.12 -23.20 -40.41
N ARG A 650 -5.09 -24.03 -40.24
CA ARG A 650 -5.22 -25.47 -39.84
C ARG A 650 -4.83 -25.75 -38.39
N ASP A 651 -4.47 -24.74 -37.61
CA ASP A 651 -4.07 -24.90 -36.21
C ASP A 651 -5.29 -25.21 -35.32
N ALA A 652 -5.41 -26.48 -34.92
CA ALA A 652 -6.51 -26.96 -34.09
C ALA A 652 -6.51 -26.34 -32.67
N ALA A 653 -5.33 -26.06 -32.10
CA ALA A 653 -5.22 -25.48 -30.77
C ALA A 653 -5.68 -24.01 -30.78
N ARG A 654 -5.22 -23.23 -31.77
CA ARG A 654 -5.64 -21.84 -31.94
C ARG A 654 -7.13 -21.73 -32.26
N LYS A 655 -7.68 -22.60 -33.11
CA LYS A 655 -9.13 -22.65 -33.37
C LYS A 655 -9.95 -22.94 -32.11
N LYS A 656 -9.48 -23.86 -31.26
CA LYS A 656 -10.14 -24.18 -29.98
C LYS A 656 -10.14 -22.96 -29.05
N GLN A 657 -9.03 -22.22 -28.99
CA GLN A 657 -8.93 -20.98 -28.21
C GLN A 657 -9.88 -19.90 -28.72
N VAL A 658 -9.91 -19.67 -30.04
CA VAL A 658 -10.80 -18.68 -30.68
C VAL A 658 -12.29 -19.04 -30.49
N ALA A 659 -12.63 -20.33 -30.57
CA ALA A 659 -14.00 -20.80 -30.30
C ALA A 659 -14.39 -20.65 -28.83
N ALA A 660 -13.49 -20.95 -27.89
CA ALA A 660 -13.71 -20.73 -26.47
C ALA A 660 -13.90 -19.23 -26.15
N ALA A 661 -13.07 -18.36 -26.75
CA ALA A 661 -13.19 -16.92 -26.60
C ALA A 661 -14.54 -16.38 -27.12
N ARG A 662 -15.00 -16.83 -28.29
CA ARG A 662 -16.36 -16.51 -28.78
C ARG A 662 -17.44 -16.99 -27.82
N SER A 663 -17.31 -18.20 -27.28
CA SER A 663 -18.30 -18.76 -26.34
C SER A 663 -18.36 -18.00 -25.01
N ALA A 664 -17.23 -17.48 -24.54
CA ALA A 664 -17.16 -16.59 -23.38
C ALA A 664 -17.82 -15.23 -23.66
N LEU A 665 -17.85 -14.78 -24.92
CA LEU A 665 -18.43 -13.50 -25.31
C LEU A 665 -19.81 -13.62 -25.99
N SER A 666 -20.41 -14.81 -26.02
CA SER A 666 -21.59 -15.09 -26.85
C SER A 666 -22.92 -14.56 -26.27
N SER A 667 -23.00 -14.34 -24.96
CA SER A 667 -24.20 -13.82 -24.30
C SER A 667 -23.87 -12.60 -23.43
N PRO A 668 -24.86 -11.73 -23.13
CA PRO A 668 -24.66 -10.60 -22.22
C PRO A 668 -24.10 -11.04 -20.86
N GLN A 669 -24.70 -12.06 -20.25
CA GLN A 669 -24.27 -12.59 -18.94
C GLN A 669 -22.80 -13.04 -18.93
N ARG A 670 -22.36 -13.81 -19.94
CA ARG A 670 -20.97 -14.28 -20.01
C ARG A 670 -19.98 -13.16 -20.31
N ARG A 671 -20.38 -12.17 -21.11
CA ARG A 671 -19.58 -10.96 -21.35
C ARG A 671 -19.37 -10.17 -20.07
N ARG A 672 -20.43 -9.96 -19.27
CA ARG A 672 -20.31 -9.29 -17.97
C ARG A 672 -19.29 -9.96 -17.06
N LEU A 673 -19.33 -11.29 -16.96
CA LEU A 673 -18.34 -12.04 -16.20
C LEU A 673 -16.93 -11.95 -16.82
N ALA A 674 -16.83 -12.01 -18.14
CA ALA A 674 -15.55 -11.84 -18.84
C ALA A 674 -14.93 -10.46 -18.58
N ASP A 675 -15.73 -9.40 -18.45
CA ASP A 675 -15.26 -8.04 -18.16
C ASP A 675 -14.50 -7.97 -16.81
N LEU A 676 -14.95 -8.71 -15.79
CA LEU A 676 -14.26 -8.81 -14.49
C LEU A 676 -12.99 -9.68 -14.54
N LEU A 677 -12.73 -10.39 -15.63
CA LEU A 677 -11.49 -11.16 -15.81
C LEU A 677 -10.51 -10.45 -16.74
N VAL A 678 -10.79 -9.19 -17.10
CA VAL A 678 -9.89 -8.34 -17.87
C VAL A 678 -9.18 -7.35 -16.95
N PRO A 679 -7.83 -7.27 -17.01
CA PRO A 679 -7.12 -6.19 -16.35
C PRO A 679 -7.46 -4.86 -17.02
N LEU A 680 -8.15 -3.99 -16.29
CA LEU A 680 -8.58 -2.68 -16.77
C LEU A 680 -7.45 -1.64 -16.58
N PRO A 681 -7.20 -0.75 -17.56
CA PRO A 681 -6.17 0.29 -17.45
C PRO A 681 -6.43 1.41 -16.43
N GLY A 682 -7.63 1.45 -15.82
CA GLY A 682 -8.02 2.56 -14.95
C GLY A 682 -8.26 3.89 -15.68
N LEU A 683 -8.65 4.91 -14.91
CA LEU A 683 -8.76 6.30 -15.34
C LEU A 683 -7.36 6.93 -15.37
N ALA A 684 -6.47 6.34 -16.16
CA ALA A 684 -5.29 7.02 -16.67
C ALA A 684 -5.58 7.60 -18.07
N ALA A 685 -6.84 7.99 -18.30
CA ALA A 685 -7.30 8.61 -19.51
C ALA A 685 -7.07 10.12 -19.40
N ASP A 686 -5.86 10.58 -19.70
CA ASP A 686 -5.63 11.87 -20.33
C ASP A 686 -4.17 12.00 -20.82
N GLY A 687 -3.97 11.64 -22.10
CA GLY A 687 -2.97 12.28 -22.95
C GLY A 687 -1.75 11.46 -23.42
N GLY A 688 -1.81 11.12 -24.71
CA GLY A 688 -0.68 11.36 -25.63
C GLY A 688 0.36 10.25 -25.78
N SER A 689 1.14 10.33 -26.86
CA SER A 689 2.26 9.41 -27.15
C SER A 689 3.49 9.70 -26.27
N LEU A 690 4.43 8.76 -26.16
CA LEU A 690 5.67 8.93 -25.38
C LEU A 690 6.50 10.12 -25.84
N GLU A 691 6.55 10.34 -27.16
CA GLU A 691 7.24 11.47 -27.78
C GLU A 691 6.55 12.80 -27.42
N GLU A 692 5.22 12.83 -27.39
CA GLU A 692 4.45 13.99 -26.96
C GLU A 692 4.68 14.33 -25.48
N LEU A 693 4.86 13.31 -24.64
CA LEU A 693 5.13 13.48 -23.21
C LEU A 693 6.55 13.94 -22.92
N GLY A 694 7.55 13.36 -23.59
CA GLY A 694 8.92 13.88 -23.58
C GLY A 694 8.94 15.35 -24.03
N ALA A 695 8.30 15.67 -25.15
CA ALA A 695 8.22 17.04 -25.66
C ALA A 695 7.44 17.99 -24.73
N ARG A 696 6.40 17.50 -24.02
CA ARG A 696 5.66 18.26 -23.02
C ARG A 696 6.52 18.56 -21.80
N CYS A 697 7.30 17.59 -21.33
CA CYS A 697 8.26 17.77 -20.25
C CYS A 697 9.32 18.81 -20.63
N SER A 698 9.87 18.75 -21.85
CA SER A 698 10.79 19.78 -22.36
C SER A 698 10.15 21.17 -22.35
N ARG A 699 8.95 21.32 -22.91
CA ARG A 699 8.23 22.61 -22.93
C ARG A 699 7.96 23.16 -21.53
N LEU A 700 7.56 22.30 -20.59
CA LEU A 700 7.33 22.71 -19.20
C LEU A 700 8.63 23.06 -18.48
N ALA A 701 9.69 22.29 -18.70
CA ALA A 701 11.03 22.58 -18.18
C ALA A 701 11.52 23.96 -18.65
N GLU A 702 11.32 24.28 -19.93
CA GLU A 702 11.67 25.57 -20.52
C GLU A 702 10.81 26.72 -19.96
N GLN A 703 9.50 26.53 -19.87
CA GLN A 703 8.58 27.51 -19.29
C GLN A 703 8.90 27.83 -17.83
N GLN A 704 9.27 26.80 -17.06
CA GLN A 704 9.58 26.94 -15.64
C GLN A 704 11.00 27.43 -15.40
N ALA A 705 11.98 26.99 -16.19
CA ALA A 705 13.31 27.58 -16.19
C ALA A 705 13.27 29.09 -16.52
N ALA A 706 12.37 29.50 -17.42
CA ALA A 706 12.11 30.91 -17.69
C ALA A 706 11.40 31.63 -16.51
N ALA A 707 10.65 30.91 -15.68
CA ALA A 707 9.99 31.43 -14.48
C ALA A 707 10.93 31.50 -13.25
N LEU A 708 12.05 30.77 -13.25
CA LEU A 708 13.14 30.92 -12.27
C LEU A 708 13.87 32.28 -12.35
N ARG A 709 13.45 33.17 -13.26
CA ARG A 709 13.84 34.59 -13.24
C ARG A 709 13.55 35.17 -11.85
N PRO A 710 14.48 35.94 -11.26
CA PRO A 710 14.46 36.22 -9.84
C PRO A 710 13.15 36.87 -9.40
N LEU A 711 12.39 36.16 -8.58
CA LEU A 711 11.43 36.75 -7.63
C LEU A 711 12.24 37.57 -6.60
N PRO A 712 12.17 38.91 -6.56
CA PRO A 712 12.30 39.58 -5.25
C PRO A 712 11.04 39.26 -4.42
N PRO A 713 11.05 39.24 -3.06
CA PRO A 713 12.09 39.76 -2.15
C PRO A 713 12.18 39.04 -0.76
N ALA A 714 13.26 38.31 -0.45
CA ALA A 714 13.59 37.99 0.95
C ALA A 714 14.60 38.99 1.57
N LEU A 715 15.38 39.68 0.72
CA LEU A 715 16.33 40.71 1.18
C LEU A 715 15.70 42.09 1.40
N ALA A 716 14.53 42.37 0.81
CA ALA A 716 13.85 43.67 0.98
C ALA A 716 13.08 43.75 2.32
N GLN A 717 12.75 42.61 2.94
CA GLN A 717 12.02 42.57 4.22
C GLN A 717 12.93 42.59 5.46
N LEU A 718 14.26 42.57 5.28
CA LEU A 718 15.23 42.54 6.39
C LEU A 718 15.99 43.86 6.60
N ILE A 719 15.45 44.98 6.13
CA ILE A 719 15.93 46.32 6.50
C ILE A 719 15.07 46.80 7.68
N PRO A 720 15.64 47.09 8.87
CA PRO A 720 14.92 47.93 9.81
C PRO A 720 14.76 49.30 9.15
N LEU A 721 13.52 49.72 8.94
CA LEU A 721 13.20 51.12 8.68
C LEU A 721 13.79 51.95 9.82
N ALA A 722 14.93 52.58 9.59
CA ALA A 722 15.36 53.70 10.41
C ALA A 722 16.32 54.59 9.61
N PRO A 723 16.20 55.92 9.70
CA PRO A 723 17.37 56.78 9.57
C PRO A 723 18.46 56.40 10.57
#